data_AF-A0AAE2V224-F1
#
_entry.id   AF-A0AAE2V224-F1
#
_cell.length_a   1.000
_cell.length_b   1.000
_cell.length_c   1.000
_cell.angle_alpha   90.00
_cell.angle_beta   90.00
_cell.angle_gamma   90.00
#
_symmetry.space_group_name_H-M   'P 1'
#
loop_
_entity.id
_entity.type
_entity.pdbx_description
1 polymer ?
#
loop_
_entity_poly.entity_id
_entity_poly.type
_entity_poly.pdbx_seq_one_letter_code
_entity_poly.pdbx_strand_id
1 'polypeptide(L)'
;MIRGMGKVTSLLVAAATVASLVPFSGANAAEVKRISSDDGTIYNAIAYKDGKAYIDGEINDDEEAYYLSNGKFNKLDDVDSGDSAALFGEKYLDISDGDYTVDLDKGSVTDDDIKGDTEDDAAAALRKKIKDDTDDRYNETEANTIKDSNHGDLFDLIPGAKYNKVWYYTQYKAAQKSIDKNVNGLNGLDSAHQIFNVFTDDKGNYIDADYNLGKVKVTTTASSASGTTLTKTDTIENTNDAYDAADGIINGTSVSGSDKLSASVVQDRVLTQDKDYIYRLATVKITITTGAAATISEINGVKVDPNNSNDIFKVENNGQVVSFKAIQKISKTQASGDIDDAKYAKTVTTYALSDKDGKKLDAEDLFINTSGNVVTTTNYTVGSGKLIAYNSEINNNDKVTVRAYTLKSSSGFYYADEEDQSKEDCENSKNQGAAVQTDVDGNLWRLDGGYIYKFDNTDDWDKVYRVDGSFDEFSVYDKDNIVAWSEDDDVYSLIGGKQSNTDPDDTPVVKTGWVQASDGTWSYIKADGNKATGWVQDGSTWYYFKADGSMATGWVQDGSTWYYFQSWGGMQTGWLNNNGTWYYLQSWGGMKTGWLNDNGNWYYLQSWGGMQTGWFNDNGTWYYLYSNGVMAANTVVNGYNLSASGAWV
;
A
#
# COMPACT_ATOMS: atom_id res chain seq x y z
N MET A 1 43.48 20.38 -48.80
CA MET A 1 44.55 19.49 -48.30
C MET A 1 45.10 20.19 -47.07
N ILE A 2 44.88 19.73 -45.84
CA ILE A 2 45.38 18.47 -45.27
C ILE A 2 44.40 18.00 -44.17
N ARG A 3 44.05 16.71 -44.19
CA ARG A 3 43.37 16.00 -43.10
C ARG A 3 44.34 15.80 -41.94
N GLY A 4 43.85 15.92 -40.71
CA GLY A 4 44.48 15.39 -39.51
C GLY A 4 43.41 14.96 -38.51
N MET A 5 43.10 13.67 -38.48
CA MET A 5 42.32 13.02 -37.43
C MET A 5 43.15 12.88 -36.16
N GLY A 6 42.51 13.06 -35.02
CA GLY A 6 42.97 12.61 -33.71
C GLY A 6 41.83 12.73 -32.70
N LYS A 7 40.99 11.68 -32.60
CA LYS A 7 40.06 11.52 -31.47
C LYS A 7 40.87 11.21 -30.21
N VAL A 8 40.55 11.87 -29.10
CA VAL A 8 40.56 11.25 -27.76
C VAL A 8 39.37 11.80 -26.98
N THR A 9 38.43 10.91 -26.70
CA THR A 9 37.32 11.01 -25.76
C THR A 9 37.83 10.89 -24.33
N SER A 10 37.40 11.76 -23.42
CA SER A 10 37.31 11.51 -21.96
C SER A 10 36.57 12.67 -21.30
N LEU A 11 35.32 12.45 -20.88
CA LEU A 11 34.91 12.32 -19.48
C LEU A 11 35.00 13.64 -18.70
N LEU A 12 33.86 14.34 -18.55
CA LEU A 12 33.57 15.13 -17.37
C LEU A 12 32.31 14.52 -16.75
N VAL A 13 32.48 13.90 -15.58
CA VAL A 13 31.37 13.55 -14.69
C VAL A 13 31.46 14.59 -13.58
N ALA A 14 30.56 15.57 -13.58
CA ALA A 14 30.27 16.33 -12.38
C ALA A 14 29.68 15.33 -11.38
N ALA A 15 30.39 15.10 -10.28
CA ALA A 15 29.96 14.22 -9.22
C ALA A 15 29.59 15.09 -8.02
N ALA A 16 28.29 15.25 -7.79
CA ALA A 16 27.68 15.66 -6.53
C ALA A 16 28.42 15.07 -5.31
N THR A 17 29.02 15.94 -4.49
CA THR A 17 29.70 15.57 -3.24
C THR A 17 28.72 15.59 -2.06
N VAL A 18 28.65 14.48 -1.31
CA VAL A 18 27.90 14.44 -0.05
C VAL A 18 28.74 15.13 1.03
N ALA A 19 28.44 16.40 1.33
CA ALA A 19 29.06 17.10 2.45
C ALA A 19 28.36 16.74 3.77
N SER A 20 28.99 15.91 4.62
CA SER A 20 28.57 15.74 6.02
C SER A 20 28.89 17.02 6.80
N LEU A 21 27.89 17.63 7.45
CA LEU A 21 28.09 18.82 8.29
C LEU A 21 28.38 18.40 9.73
N VAL A 22 29.44 18.95 10.31
CA VAL A 22 29.74 18.84 11.74
C VAL A 22 28.56 19.37 12.56
N PRO A 23 28.08 18.66 13.60
CA PRO A 23 26.89 19.06 14.34
C PRO A 23 27.11 20.38 15.09
N PHE A 24 26.31 21.39 14.79
CA PHE A 24 26.19 22.60 15.61
C PHE A 24 25.20 22.33 16.76
N SER A 25 25.68 22.52 17.98
CA SER A 25 25.00 22.15 19.22
C SER A 25 23.67 22.90 19.43
N GLY A 26 22.58 22.15 19.64
CA GLY A 26 21.35 22.67 20.23
C GLY A 26 20.12 21.80 19.99
N ALA A 27 19.81 20.91 20.95
CA ALA A 27 18.65 20.01 20.99
C ALA A 27 18.58 18.95 19.87
N ASN A 28 18.12 17.74 20.21
CA ASN A 28 18.07 16.57 19.32
C ASN A 28 17.15 16.82 18.09
N ALA A 29 17.70 17.39 17.03
CA ALA A 29 17.17 17.26 15.67
C ALA A 29 17.97 16.15 14.98
N ALA A 30 17.30 15.14 14.41
CA ALA A 30 17.98 14.17 13.57
C ALA A 30 18.70 14.89 12.42
N GLU A 31 19.94 14.49 12.13
CA GLU A 31 20.71 15.08 11.03
C GLU A 31 20.03 14.70 9.69
N VAL A 32 19.44 15.69 9.01
CA VAL A 32 18.80 15.50 7.70
C VAL A 32 19.88 15.39 6.64
N LYS A 33 19.82 14.36 5.78
CA LYS A 33 20.80 14.13 4.73
C LYS A 33 20.76 15.28 3.71
N ARG A 34 21.91 15.97 3.55
CA ARG A 34 22.10 16.99 2.53
C ARG A 34 22.48 16.36 1.19
N ILE A 35 21.84 16.82 0.13
CA ILE A 35 22.13 16.49 -1.25
C ILE A 35 22.79 17.72 -1.88
N SER A 36 23.86 17.51 -2.65
CA SER A 36 24.51 18.58 -3.40
C SER A 36 23.86 18.75 -4.76
N SER A 37 23.86 19.98 -5.23
CA SER A 37 23.40 20.36 -6.57
C SER A 37 24.53 20.21 -7.59
N ASP A 38 24.16 19.90 -8.83
CA ASP A 38 25.00 19.97 -10.02
C ASP A 38 24.47 21.07 -10.96
N ASP A 39 25.36 21.66 -11.75
CA ASP A 39 25.01 22.69 -12.73
C ASP A 39 24.33 22.05 -13.96
N GLY A 40 23.26 22.66 -14.45
CA GLY A 40 22.51 22.27 -15.65
C GLY A 40 21.02 22.56 -15.50
N THR A 41 20.35 22.76 -16.64
CA THR A 41 18.94 23.15 -16.67
C THR A 41 18.09 21.93 -16.94
N ILE A 42 17.15 21.60 -16.04
CA ILE A 42 16.13 20.56 -16.28
C ILE A 42 14.80 21.26 -16.54
N TYR A 43 14.14 20.92 -17.64
CA TYR A 43 12.79 21.38 -17.99
C TYR A 43 11.72 20.43 -17.48
N ASN A 44 11.99 19.11 -17.53
CA ASN A 44 11.11 18.08 -17.00
C ASN A 44 11.91 16.82 -16.60
N ALA A 45 11.46 16.12 -15.57
CA ALA A 45 12.06 14.86 -15.16
C ALA A 45 11.03 13.85 -14.65
N ILE A 46 11.24 12.58 -15.01
CA ILE A 46 10.46 11.46 -14.49
C ILE A 46 11.42 10.47 -13.85
N ALA A 47 11.52 10.54 -12.52
CA ALA A 47 12.35 9.63 -11.74
C ALA A 47 11.87 8.18 -11.90
N TYR A 48 12.78 7.23 -11.80
CA TYR A 48 12.46 5.81 -11.90
C TYR A 48 13.42 4.98 -11.03
N LYS A 49 13.05 3.73 -10.76
CA LYS A 49 13.83 2.83 -9.90
C LYS A 49 15.29 2.67 -10.37
N ASP A 50 16.14 2.26 -9.44
CA ASP A 50 17.56 1.94 -9.67
C ASP A 50 18.41 3.16 -10.15
N GLY A 51 18.01 4.38 -9.79
CA GLY A 51 18.66 5.62 -10.16
C GLY A 51 18.50 5.98 -11.63
N LYS A 52 17.41 5.50 -12.25
CA LYS A 52 17.06 5.82 -13.63
C LYS A 52 16.13 7.01 -13.65
N ALA A 53 16.13 7.74 -14.75
CA ALA A 53 15.14 8.79 -14.98
C ALA A 53 15.04 9.10 -16.47
N TYR A 54 13.89 9.61 -16.88
CA TYR A 54 13.81 10.50 -18.03
C TYR A 54 14.15 11.92 -17.58
N ILE A 55 14.98 12.61 -18.35
CA ILE A 55 15.41 14.00 -18.11
C ILE A 55 15.30 14.75 -19.43
N ASP A 56 14.49 15.79 -19.48
CA ASP A 56 14.46 16.78 -20.55
C ASP A 56 15.19 18.03 -20.05
N GLY A 57 16.25 18.46 -20.73
CA GLY A 57 17.09 19.55 -20.22
C GLY A 57 18.35 19.88 -21.05
N GLU A 58 19.02 20.95 -20.64
CA GLU A 58 20.35 21.34 -21.11
C GLU A 58 21.43 20.86 -20.13
N ILE A 59 22.13 19.80 -20.50
CA ILE A 59 23.13 19.13 -19.66
C ILE A 59 24.48 19.17 -20.37
N ASN A 60 25.49 19.82 -19.76
CA ASN A 60 26.81 20.07 -20.36
C ASN A 60 26.76 20.82 -21.70
N ASP A 61 25.94 21.88 -21.78
CA ASP A 61 25.72 22.72 -22.98
C ASP A 61 25.02 22.01 -24.16
N ASP A 62 24.49 20.81 -23.94
CA ASP A 62 23.69 20.06 -24.93
C ASP A 62 22.23 19.99 -24.46
N GLU A 63 21.33 20.62 -25.21
CA GLU A 63 19.87 20.61 -25.00
C GLU A 63 19.24 19.38 -25.67
N GLU A 64 18.83 18.38 -24.88
CA GLU A 64 18.34 17.10 -25.40
C GLU A 64 17.37 16.42 -24.40
N ALA A 65 16.62 15.43 -24.88
CA ALA A 65 15.96 14.45 -24.03
C ALA A 65 16.90 13.27 -23.71
N TYR A 66 17.01 12.92 -22.43
CA TYR A 66 17.94 11.92 -21.91
C TYR A 66 17.24 10.82 -21.11
N TYR A 67 17.78 9.61 -21.26
CA TYR A 67 17.62 8.54 -20.28
C TYR A 67 18.84 8.46 -19.37
N LEU A 68 18.65 8.83 -18.11
CA LEU A 68 19.63 8.68 -17.05
C LEU A 68 19.70 7.21 -16.63
N SER A 69 20.91 6.63 -16.65
CA SER A 69 21.15 5.29 -16.14
C SER A 69 22.60 5.14 -15.69
N ASN A 70 22.82 4.58 -14.50
CA ASN A 70 24.14 4.43 -13.89
C ASN A 70 24.93 5.76 -13.82
N GLY A 71 24.23 6.86 -13.51
CA GLY A 71 24.83 8.20 -13.42
C GLY A 71 25.26 8.80 -14.76
N LYS A 72 24.77 8.26 -15.88
CA LYS A 72 25.08 8.77 -17.22
C LYS A 72 23.80 9.18 -17.93
N PHE A 73 23.82 10.36 -18.53
CA PHE A 73 22.80 10.89 -19.41
C PHE A 73 23.01 10.30 -20.81
N ASN A 74 22.07 9.50 -21.28
CA ASN A 74 22.12 8.90 -22.61
C ASN A 74 21.03 9.57 -23.44
N LYS A 75 21.39 10.26 -24.53
CA LYS A 75 20.41 10.86 -25.43
C LYS A 75 19.40 9.80 -25.89
N LEU A 76 18.11 10.16 -25.85
CA LEU A 76 17.04 9.38 -26.46
C LEU A 76 16.95 9.78 -27.93
N ASP A 77 17.13 8.81 -28.83
CA ASP A 77 16.93 9.07 -30.26
C ASP A 77 15.43 9.31 -30.53
N ASP A 78 15.12 10.20 -31.46
CA ASP A 78 13.76 10.55 -31.92
C ASP A 78 12.84 11.28 -30.92
N VAL A 79 13.31 11.53 -29.69
CA VAL A 79 12.63 12.40 -28.72
C VAL A 79 13.38 13.73 -28.63
N ASP A 80 12.70 14.83 -28.88
CA ASP A 80 13.28 16.17 -28.86
C ASP A 80 13.10 16.83 -27.48
N SER A 81 14.01 17.75 -27.13
CA SER A 81 13.84 18.60 -25.94
C SER A 81 12.55 19.41 -26.04
N GLY A 82 11.80 19.52 -24.94
CA GLY A 82 10.52 20.22 -24.85
C GLY A 82 9.30 19.41 -25.31
N ASP A 83 9.49 18.16 -25.75
CA ASP A 83 8.38 17.23 -25.97
C ASP A 83 7.65 16.92 -24.66
N SER A 84 6.32 16.80 -24.72
CA SER A 84 5.53 16.43 -23.55
C SER A 84 5.80 14.97 -23.18
N ALA A 85 5.99 14.67 -21.90
CA ALA A 85 6.22 13.31 -21.42
C ALA A 85 5.24 12.97 -20.29
N ALA A 86 4.34 12.02 -20.55
CA ALA A 86 3.33 11.58 -19.58
C ALA A 86 3.56 10.11 -19.18
N LEU A 87 3.60 9.84 -17.88
CA LEU A 87 3.73 8.47 -17.37
C LEU A 87 2.48 7.65 -17.68
N PHE A 88 2.68 6.48 -18.29
CA PHE A 88 1.67 5.47 -18.55
C PHE A 88 2.06 4.10 -17.99
N GLY A 89 1.11 3.49 -17.27
CA GLY A 89 1.29 2.19 -16.64
C GLY A 89 2.48 2.16 -15.68
N GLU A 90 3.18 1.03 -15.64
CA GLU A 90 4.24 0.80 -14.65
C GLU A 90 5.60 1.43 -15.04
N LYS A 91 5.78 1.83 -16.30
CA LYS A 91 7.13 2.14 -16.83
C LYS A 91 7.22 2.86 -18.17
N TYR A 92 6.09 3.18 -18.81
CA TYR A 92 6.12 3.78 -20.14
C TYR A 92 5.93 5.28 -20.04
N LEU A 93 6.59 6.04 -20.89
CA LEU A 93 6.29 7.45 -21.10
C LEU A 93 5.68 7.62 -22.48
N ASP A 94 4.49 8.19 -22.52
CA ASP A 94 3.80 8.65 -23.71
C ASP A 94 4.36 10.03 -24.07
N ILE A 95 5.02 10.13 -25.23
CA ILE A 95 5.73 11.32 -25.69
C ILE A 95 4.94 11.99 -26.82
N SER A 96 4.74 13.30 -26.73
CA SER A 96 4.10 14.12 -27.79
C SER A 96 2.75 13.57 -28.26
N ASP A 97 1.93 13.11 -27.31
CA ASP A 97 0.58 12.57 -27.51
C ASP A 97 0.51 11.28 -28.37
N GLY A 98 1.46 10.37 -28.19
CA GLY A 98 1.42 9.00 -28.77
C GLY A 98 2.30 8.79 -29.99
N ASP A 99 3.03 9.83 -30.44
CA ASP A 99 3.96 9.71 -31.57
C ASP A 99 5.16 8.82 -31.22
N TYR A 100 5.61 8.85 -29.96
CA TYR A 100 6.67 7.97 -29.46
C TYR A 100 6.39 7.49 -28.03
N THR A 101 6.92 6.32 -27.69
CA THR A 101 6.89 5.77 -26.33
C THR A 101 8.29 5.44 -25.83
N VAL A 102 8.61 5.83 -24.59
CA VAL A 102 9.86 5.45 -23.89
C VAL A 102 9.61 4.33 -22.88
N ASP A 103 10.38 3.23 -22.92
CA ASP A 103 10.39 2.17 -21.89
C ASP A 103 11.45 2.46 -20.82
N LEU A 104 11.04 2.96 -19.65
CA LEU A 104 11.95 3.34 -18.56
C LEU A 104 12.77 2.18 -17.97
N ASP A 105 12.38 0.92 -18.17
CA ASP A 105 13.24 -0.20 -17.77
C ASP A 105 14.51 -0.27 -18.65
N LYS A 106 14.39 0.10 -19.93
CA LYS A 106 15.41 -0.12 -20.96
C LYS A 106 16.07 1.17 -21.46
N GLY A 107 15.37 2.30 -21.42
CA GLY A 107 15.75 3.54 -22.09
C GLY A 107 15.64 3.46 -23.62
N SER A 108 14.71 2.65 -24.13
CA SER A 108 14.45 2.51 -25.56
C SER A 108 13.23 3.32 -25.98
N VAL A 109 13.29 3.93 -27.16
CA VAL A 109 12.18 4.64 -27.83
C VAL A 109 11.55 3.73 -28.89
N THR A 110 10.24 3.86 -29.08
CA THR A 110 9.47 3.19 -30.13
C THR A 110 8.40 4.15 -30.68
N ASP A 111 8.00 4.00 -31.93
CA ASP A 111 6.92 4.75 -32.59
C ASP A 111 5.54 4.08 -32.43
N ASP A 112 5.46 3.06 -31.58
CA ASP A 112 4.21 2.40 -31.22
C ASP A 112 3.46 3.25 -30.17
N ASP A 113 2.17 3.52 -30.39
CA ASP A 113 1.27 4.14 -29.41
C ASP A 113 0.85 3.11 -28.35
N ILE A 114 1.79 2.76 -27.46
CA ILE A 114 1.56 1.73 -26.44
C ILE A 114 0.33 2.05 -25.57
N LYS A 115 0.08 3.33 -25.28
CA LYS A 115 -1.05 3.75 -24.44
C LYS A 115 -2.37 3.57 -25.17
N GLY A 116 -2.49 4.10 -26.39
CA GLY A 116 -3.68 3.95 -27.22
C GLY A 116 -3.97 2.49 -27.55
N ASP A 117 -2.95 1.73 -27.95
CA ASP A 117 -3.06 0.29 -28.24
C ASP A 117 -3.51 -0.50 -27.01
N THR A 118 -2.92 -0.24 -25.83
CA THR A 118 -3.34 -0.91 -24.58
C THR A 118 -4.80 -0.62 -24.25
N GLU A 119 -5.22 0.62 -24.44
CA GLU A 119 -6.59 1.05 -24.16
C GLU A 119 -7.59 0.43 -25.17
N ASP A 120 -7.24 0.37 -26.45
CA ASP A 120 -8.03 -0.27 -27.52
C ASP A 120 -8.16 -1.78 -27.32
N ASP A 121 -7.05 -2.45 -27.00
CA ASP A 121 -7.02 -3.88 -26.70
C ASP A 121 -7.85 -4.22 -25.46
N ALA A 122 -7.73 -3.43 -24.39
CA ALA A 122 -8.52 -3.59 -23.18
C ALA A 122 -10.02 -3.47 -23.48
N ALA A 123 -10.42 -2.42 -24.21
CA ALA A 123 -11.82 -2.21 -24.60
C ALA A 123 -12.33 -3.35 -25.50
N ALA A 124 -11.54 -3.79 -26.49
CA ALA A 124 -11.91 -4.90 -27.36
C ALA A 124 -12.07 -6.22 -26.61
N ALA A 125 -11.14 -6.53 -25.70
CA ALA A 125 -11.18 -7.71 -24.85
C ALA A 125 -12.38 -7.69 -23.90
N LEU A 126 -12.69 -6.53 -23.31
CA LEU A 126 -13.85 -6.33 -22.45
C LEU A 126 -15.16 -6.58 -23.21
N ARG A 127 -15.34 -5.92 -24.37
CA ARG A 127 -16.54 -6.08 -25.21
C ARG A 127 -16.78 -7.54 -25.59
N LYS A 128 -15.72 -8.29 -25.89
CA LYS A 128 -15.83 -9.71 -26.22
C LYS A 128 -16.34 -10.51 -25.01
N LYS A 129 -15.72 -10.33 -23.85
CA LYS A 129 -16.12 -11.06 -22.62
C LYS A 129 -17.54 -10.74 -22.20
N ILE A 130 -17.97 -9.49 -22.31
CA ILE A 130 -19.34 -9.09 -21.96
C ILE A 130 -20.39 -9.73 -22.88
N LYS A 131 -20.11 -9.89 -24.18
CA LYS A 131 -21.01 -10.60 -25.10
C LYS A 131 -21.07 -12.11 -24.84
N ASP A 132 -19.96 -12.68 -24.37
CA ASP A 132 -19.84 -14.12 -24.19
C ASP A 132 -20.39 -14.60 -22.82
N ASP A 133 -20.42 -13.75 -21.79
CA ASP A 133 -20.48 -14.18 -20.36
C ASP A 133 -21.37 -13.28 -19.47
N THR A 134 -22.59 -12.89 -19.91
CA THR A 134 -23.43 -11.95 -19.11
C THR A 134 -24.95 -12.17 -19.07
N ASP A 135 -25.55 -13.27 -19.55
CA ASP A 135 -27.01 -13.60 -19.49
C ASP A 135 -28.01 -12.41 -19.50
N ASP A 136 -27.83 -11.44 -20.40
CA ASP A 136 -28.60 -10.18 -20.49
C ASP A 136 -28.51 -9.28 -19.22
N ARG A 137 -27.36 -9.26 -18.55
CA ARG A 137 -27.03 -8.28 -17.52
C ARG A 137 -26.83 -6.91 -18.14
N TYR A 138 -26.03 -6.87 -19.21
CA TYR A 138 -25.75 -5.65 -19.98
C TYR A 138 -26.48 -5.67 -21.32
N ASN A 139 -26.79 -4.49 -21.85
CA ASN A 139 -27.33 -4.34 -23.19
C ASN A 139 -26.23 -4.63 -24.23
N GLU A 140 -26.27 -5.82 -24.83
CA GLU A 140 -25.26 -6.28 -25.79
C GLU A 140 -25.20 -5.47 -27.10
N THR A 141 -26.30 -4.82 -27.48
CA THR A 141 -26.32 -4.00 -28.71
C THR A 141 -25.51 -2.73 -28.51
N GLU A 142 -25.68 -2.09 -27.35
CA GLU A 142 -24.94 -0.89 -26.96
C GLU A 142 -23.55 -1.21 -26.40
N ALA A 143 -23.30 -2.44 -25.93
CA ALA A 143 -21.97 -2.90 -25.55
C ALA A 143 -20.93 -2.77 -26.70
N ASN A 144 -21.38 -2.67 -27.94
CA ASN A 144 -20.52 -2.48 -29.11
C ASN A 144 -19.91 -1.08 -29.23
N THR A 145 -20.45 -0.09 -28.52
CA THR A 145 -20.11 1.33 -28.73
C THR A 145 -19.15 1.87 -27.68
N ILE A 146 -18.53 1.01 -26.86
CA ILE A 146 -17.45 1.47 -25.97
C ILE A 146 -16.24 1.86 -26.82
N LYS A 147 -15.73 3.07 -26.56
CA LYS A 147 -14.79 3.83 -27.40
C LYS A 147 -15.37 4.32 -28.76
N ASP A 148 -16.67 4.25 -28.99
CA ASP A 148 -17.26 4.91 -30.15
C ASP A 148 -17.55 6.38 -29.84
N SER A 149 -16.74 7.26 -30.44
CA SER A 149 -16.84 8.73 -30.50
C SER A 149 -18.25 9.33 -30.63
N ASN A 150 -19.25 8.56 -31.07
CA ASN A 150 -20.64 8.99 -31.19
C ASN A 150 -21.47 8.87 -29.89
N HIS A 151 -20.96 8.23 -28.83
CA HIS A 151 -21.74 7.89 -27.61
C HIS A 151 -21.21 8.51 -26.30
N GLY A 152 -20.26 9.44 -26.35
CA GLY A 152 -19.77 10.15 -25.16
C GLY A 152 -18.83 9.31 -24.31
N ASP A 153 -17.80 8.76 -24.97
CA ASP A 153 -16.73 7.88 -24.48
C ASP A 153 -16.41 7.98 -22.98
N LEU A 154 -16.89 7.00 -22.20
CA LEU A 154 -16.47 6.76 -20.83
C LEU A 154 -15.71 5.43 -20.81
N PHE A 155 -14.42 5.48 -21.10
CA PHE A 155 -13.46 4.39 -20.91
C PHE A 155 -12.19 4.97 -20.28
N ASP A 156 -12.34 5.41 -19.03
CA ASP A 156 -11.35 6.28 -18.40
C ASP A 156 -10.33 5.46 -17.63
N LEU A 157 -9.06 5.87 -17.70
CA LEU A 157 -8.03 5.35 -16.82
C LEU A 157 -8.40 5.63 -15.36
N ILE A 158 -8.37 4.60 -14.52
CA ILE A 158 -8.62 4.75 -13.08
C ILE A 158 -7.43 5.50 -12.45
N PRO A 159 -7.66 6.62 -11.73
CA PRO A 159 -6.59 7.36 -11.09
C PRO A 159 -5.92 6.51 -10.01
N GLY A 160 -4.65 6.80 -9.72
CA GLY A 160 -3.87 6.10 -8.71
C GLY A 160 -2.51 6.76 -8.48
N ALA A 161 -1.73 6.19 -7.57
CA ALA A 161 -0.31 6.50 -7.45
C ALA A 161 0.45 6.28 -8.76
N LYS A 162 1.60 6.93 -8.94
CA LYS A 162 2.45 6.72 -10.11
C LYS A 162 2.89 5.26 -10.25
N TYR A 163 3.18 4.84 -11.48
CA TYR A 163 3.68 3.49 -11.82
C TYR A 163 2.70 2.35 -11.49
N ASN A 164 1.41 2.66 -11.36
CA ASN A 164 0.39 1.66 -11.09
C ASN A 164 0.07 0.81 -12.31
N LYS A 165 -0.44 -0.40 -12.05
CA LYS A 165 -1.07 -1.22 -13.08
C LYS A 165 -2.30 -0.51 -13.66
N VAL A 166 -2.39 -0.57 -14.98
CA VAL A 166 -3.48 0.02 -15.75
C VAL A 166 -4.79 -0.69 -15.43
N TRP A 167 -5.79 0.11 -15.08
CA TRP A 167 -7.20 -0.29 -14.95
C TRP A 167 -8.07 0.81 -15.54
N TYR A 168 -9.17 0.42 -16.15
CA TYR A 168 -10.13 1.33 -16.77
C TYR A 168 -11.49 1.23 -16.09
N TYR A 169 -12.22 2.32 -16.13
CA TYR A 169 -13.60 2.44 -15.71
C TYR A 169 -14.48 2.74 -16.92
N THR A 170 -15.61 2.05 -17.00
CA THR A 170 -16.63 2.29 -18.02
C THR A 170 -18.03 2.01 -17.48
N GLN A 171 -19.04 2.31 -18.27
CA GLN A 171 -20.43 2.07 -17.94
C GLN A 171 -21.14 1.32 -19.07
N TYR A 172 -22.03 0.42 -18.70
CA TYR A 172 -22.90 -0.29 -19.64
C TYR A 172 -24.35 -0.04 -19.27
N LYS A 173 -25.21 0.20 -20.27
CA LYS A 173 -26.65 0.16 -20.02
C LYS A 173 -27.06 -1.25 -19.61
N ALA A 174 -27.95 -1.33 -18.63
CA ALA A 174 -28.57 -2.58 -18.23
C ALA A 174 -29.44 -3.13 -19.38
N ALA A 175 -29.48 -4.44 -19.54
CA ALA A 175 -30.47 -5.04 -20.45
C ALA A 175 -31.88 -4.98 -19.82
N GLN A 176 -32.91 -4.99 -20.66
CA GLN A 176 -34.31 -4.87 -20.20
C GLN A 176 -34.68 -5.93 -19.14
N LYS A 177 -34.22 -7.16 -19.31
CA LYS A 177 -34.45 -8.28 -18.39
C LYS A 177 -33.89 -7.99 -16.98
N SER A 178 -32.83 -7.19 -16.88
CA SER A 178 -32.23 -6.79 -15.60
C SER A 178 -33.02 -5.65 -14.94
N ILE A 179 -33.54 -4.72 -15.73
CA ILE A 179 -34.33 -3.58 -15.23
C ILE A 179 -35.63 -4.05 -14.56
N ASP A 180 -36.31 -5.04 -15.13
CA ASP A 180 -37.60 -5.54 -14.61
C ASP A 180 -37.49 -6.29 -13.26
N LYS A 181 -36.26 -6.63 -12.82
CA LYS A 181 -35.97 -7.42 -11.61
C LYS A 181 -35.73 -6.59 -10.34
N ASN A 182 -35.86 -5.26 -10.38
CA ASN A 182 -35.42 -4.33 -9.31
C ASN A 182 -33.92 -4.39 -8.96
N VAL A 183 -33.09 -4.96 -9.86
CA VAL A 183 -31.64 -5.00 -9.71
C VAL A 183 -31.08 -3.60 -9.59
N ASN A 184 -30.25 -3.36 -8.56
CA ASN A 184 -29.61 -2.08 -8.27
C ASN A 184 -30.57 -0.88 -8.28
N GLY A 185 -31.86 -1.10 -8.00
CA GLY A 185 -32.87 -0.04 -8.03
C GLY A 185 -33.04 0.62 -9.40
N LEU A 186 -32.67 -0.05 -10.49
CA LEU A 186 -32.73 0.52 -11.85
C LEU A 186 -34.17 0.68 -12.37
N ASN A 187 -35.11 -0.11 -11.85
CA ASN A 187 -36.51 -0.05 -12.24
C ASN A 187 -37.12 1.32 -11.92
N GLY A 188 -37.74 1.95 -12.92
CA GLY A 188 -38.36 3.28 -12.79
C GLY A 188 -37.39 4.45 -12.92
N LEU A 189 -36.09 4.21 -13.09
CA LEU A 189 -35.16 5.25 -13.56
C LEU A 189 -35.35 5.49 -15.05
N ASP A 190 -34.98 6.68 -15.54
CA ASP A 190 -34.93 6.93 -16.98
C ASP A 190 -33.78 6.16 -17.65
N SER A 191 -33.84 6.02 -18.97
CA SER A 191 -32.88 5.21 -19.74
C SER A 191 -31.44 5.72 -19.69
N ALA A 192 -31.18 6.98 -19.29
CA ALA A 192 -29.83 7.49 -19.13
C ALA A 192 -29.18 7.01 -17.83
N HIS A 193 -29.99 6.64 -16.82
CA HIS A 193 -29.53 6.22 -15.50
C HIS A 193 -29.67 4.71 -15.25
N GLN A 194 -30.19 3.95 -16.23
CA GLN A 194 -30.25 2.48 -16.19
C GLN A 194 -28.90 1.86 -16.57
N ILE A 195 -27.87 2.15 -15.78
CA ILE A 195 -26.46 1.82 -16.08
C ILE A 195 -25.81 1.03 -14.94
N PHE A 196 -24.85 0.19 -15.30
CA PHE A 196 -23.93 -0.49 -14.39
C PHE A 196 -22.51 0.02 -14.60
N ASN A 197 -21.78 0.18 -13.51
CA ASN A 197 -20.37 0.53 -13.51
C ASN A 197 -19.51 -0.74 -13.65
N VAL A 198 -18.53 -0.68 -14.53
CA VAL A 198 -17.61 -1.78 -14.81
C VAL A 198 -16.17 -1.30 -14.69
N PHE A 199 -15.35 -2.06 -13.97
CA PHE A 199 -13.90 -1.87 -13.94
C PHE A 199 -13.22 -3.00 -14.71
N THR A 200 -12.19 -2.71 -15.49
CA THR A 200 -11.44 -3.72 -16.24
C THR A 200 -9.93 -3.49 -16.17
N ASP A 201 -9.15 -4.56 -16.21
CA ASP A 201 -7.71 -4.48 -16.49
C ASP A 201 -7.42 -4.34 -17.99
N ASP A 202 -6.14 -4.22 -18.32
CA ASP A 202 -5.56 -4.15 -19.67
C ASP A 202 -5.82 -5.41 -20.54
N LYS A 203 -6.38 -6.48 -19.96
CA LYS A 203 -6.70 -7.74 -20.64
C LYS A 203 -8.19 -7.99 -20.73
N GLY A 204 -9.01 -6.99 -20.39
CA GLY A 204 -10.46 -7.10 -20.37
C GLY A 204 -11.00 -7.93 -19.20
N ASN A 205 -10.20 -8.32 -18.20
CA ASN A 205 -10.74 -9.00 -17.01
C ASN A 205 -11.48 -7.95 -16.19
N TYR A 206 -12.78 -8.18 -16.00
CA TYR A 206 -13.66 -7.12 -15.53
C TYR A 206 -14.41 -7.47 -14.25
N ILE A 207 -14.96 -6.44 -13.64
CA ILE A 207 -15.74 -6.49 -12.41
C ILE A 207 -17.00 -5.66 -12.64
N ASP A 208 -18.16 -6.30 -12.49
CA ASP A 208 -19.39 -5.60 -12.16
C ASP A 208 -19.24 -4.96 -10.77
N ALA A 209 -19.18 -3.63 -10.76
CA ALA A 209 -18.87 -2.87 -9.55
C ALA A 209 -20.11 -2.65 -8.67
N ASP A 210 -21.32 -2.93 -9.16
CA ASP A 210 -22.56 -2.52 -8.52
C ASP A 210 -23.35 -3.66 -7.90
N TYR A 211 -23.02 -4.91 -8.19
CA TYR A 211 -23.64 -6.08 -7.54
C TYR A 211 -23.27 -6.19 -6.05
N ASN A 212 -21.98 -6.35 -5.74
CA ASN A 212 -21.50 -6.69 -4.40
C ASN A 212 -21.42 -5.42 -3.53
N LEU A 213 -22.22 -5.34 -2.47
CA LEU A 213 -22.22 -4.22 -1.53
C LEU A 213 -21.27 -4.42 -0.35
N GLY A 214 -20.68 -5.60 -0.22
CA GLY A 214 -20.18 -6.06 1.06
C GLY A 214 -21.33 -6.27 2.05
N LYS A 215 -21.03 -6.36 3.34
CA LYS A 215 -22.04 -6.66 4.37
C LYS A 215 -22.63 -5.37 4.95
N VAL A 216 -23.90 -5.13 4.67
CA VAL A 216 -24.69 -4.03 5.25
C VAL A 216 -25.81 -4.62 6.09
N LYS A 217 -25.64 -4.64 7.40
CA LYS A 217 -26.63 -5.08 8.37
C LYS A 217 -27.69 -3.99 8.55
N VAL A 218 -28.97 -4.33 8.43
CA VAL A 218 -30.06 -3.37 8.52
C VAL A 218 -31.09 -3.87 9.53
N THR A 219 -31.45 -3.03 10.50
CA THR A 219 -32.52 -3.30 11.45
C THR A 219 -33.75 -2.49 11.06
N THR A 220 -34.87 -3.18 10.86
CA THR A 220 -36.18 -2.58 10.58
C THR A 220 -37.14 -2.77 11.75
N THR A 221 -38.07 -1.84 11.91
CA THR A 221 -39.10 -1.90 12.96
C THR A 221 -40.48 -1.62 12.40
N ALA A 222 -41.49 -2.37 12.85
CA ALA A 222 -42.89 -2.11 12.56
C ALA A 222 -43.66 -1.96 13.87
N SER A 223 -44.42 -0.86 14.02
CA SER A 223 -45.13 -0.57 15.26
C SER A 223 -46.64 -0.56 15.06
N SER A 224 -47.36 -1.16 16.02
CA SER A 224 -48.82 -1.05 16.10
C SER A 224 -49.26 0.33 16.61
N ALA A 225 -50.52 0.69 16.38
CA ALA A 225 -51.14 1.88 16.97
C ALA A 225 -51.11 1.87 18.52
N SER A 226 -51.01 0.70 19.16
CA SER A 226 -50.87 0.56 20.61
C SER A 226 -49.43 0.72 21.12
N GLY A 227 -48.44 0.98 20.24
CA GLY A 227 -47.04 1.22 20.61
C GLY A 227 -46.18 -0.04 20.81
N THR A 228 -46.71 -1.23 20.54
CA THR A 228 -45.89 -2.47 20.48
C THR A 228 -45.12 -2.50 19.17
N THR A 229 -43.83 -2.81 19.22
CA THR A 229 -42.90 -2.81 18.07
C THR A 229 -42.36 -4.21 17.80
N LEU A 230 -42.37 -4.63 16.53
CA LEU A 230 -41.62 -5.76 16.01
C LEU A 230 -40.29 -5.27 15.43
N THR A 231 -39.25 -6.08 15.56
CA THR A 231 -37.91 -5.76 15.06
C THR A 231 -37.38 -6.93 14.26
N LYS A 232 -36.76 -6.64 13.11
CA LYS A 232 -36.06 -7.63 12.29
C LYS A 232 -34.72 -7.07 11.84
N THR A 233 -33.71 -7.92 11.79
CA THR A 233 -32.38 -7.56 11.33
C THR A 233 -31.92 -8.53 10.26
N ASP A 234 -31.53 -8.00 9.12
CA ASP A 234 -31.00 -8.75 7.99
C ASP A 234 -29.65 -8.18 7.56
N THR A 235 -28.85 -8.98 6.83
CA THR A 235 -27.59 -8.53 6.24
C THR A 235 -27.74 -8.53 4.72
N ILE A 236 -27.74 -7.33 4.15
CA ILE A 236 -27.77 -7.11 2.72
C ILE A 236 -26.35 -7.26 2.20
N GLU A 237 -26.14 -8.17 1.26
CA GLU A 237 -24.80 -8.43 0.68
C GLU A 237 -24.66 -7.93 -0.76
N ASN A 238 -25.77 -7.68 -1.45
CA ASN A 238 -25.79 -7.29 -2.85
C ASN A 238 -27.02 -6.46 -3.23
N THR A 239 -27.03 -5.96 -4.46
CA THR A 239 -28.07 -5.10 -5.02
C THR A 239 -29.13 -5.81 -5.87
N ASN A 240 -29.06 -7.14 -6.05
CA ASN A 240 -30.05 -7.89 -6.81
C ASN A 240 -31.11 -8.55 -5.91
N ASP A 241 -30.75 -8.83 -4.66
CA ASP A 241 -31.58 -9.60 -3.76
C ASP A 241 -32.57 -8.74 -2.98
N ALA A 242 -33.69 -9.36 -2.62
CA ALA A 242 -34.66 -8.83 -1.68
C ALA A 242 -34.60 -9.63 -0.37
N TYR A 243 -34.71 -8.89 0.73
CA TYR A 243 -34.67 -9.39 2.09
C TYR A 243 -36.01 -9.07 2.75
N ASP A 244 -36.28 -9.69 3.88
CA ASP A 244 -37.50 -9.41 4.62
C ASP A 244 -37.31 -8.17 5.51
N ALA A 245 -38.32 -7.32 5.60
CA ALA A 245 -38.40 -6.31 6.66
C ALA A 245 -39.22 -6.83 7.85
N ALA A 246 -39.28 -6.06 8.94
CA ALA A 246 -40.08 -6.38 10.11
C ALA A 246 -41.58 -6.41 9.76
N ASP A 247 -42.17 -7.60 9.80
CA ASP A 247 -43.59 -7.84 9.62
C ASP A 247 -44.16 -8.75 10.71
N GLY A 248 -45.50 -8.78 10.85
CA GLY A 248 -46.16 -9.78 11.69
C GLY A 248 -47.55 -9.39 12.20
N ILE A 249 -48.01 -10.11 13.23
CA ILE A 249 -49.31 -9.88 13.87
C ILE A 249 -49.10 -9.40 15.30
N ILE A 250 -49.63 -8.22 15.61
CA ILE A 250 -49.69 -7.66 16.96
C ILE A 250 -51.14 -7.62 17.42
N ASN A 251 -51.48 -8.31 18.52
CA ASN A 251 -52.81 -8.31 19.11
C ASN A 251 -53.95 -8.63 18.10
N GLY A 252 -53.69 -9.56 17.18
CA GLY A 252 -54.65 -9.95 16.12
C GLY A 252 -54.74 -8.99 14.93
N THR A 253 -53.97 -7.89 14.93
CA THR A 253 -53.87 -6.94 13.81
C THR A 253 -52.55 -7.14 13.09
N SER A 254 -52.60 -7.33 11.78
CA SER A 254 -51.39 -7.40 10.95
C SER A 254 -50.72 -6.02 10.91
N VAL A 255 -49.43 -5.97 11.24
CA VAL A 255 -48.53 -4.86 10.96
C VAL A 255 -47.70 -5.27 9.75
N SER A 256 -48.29 -4.94 8.58
CA SER A 256 -47.84 -5.13 7.20
C SER A 256 -47.28 -6.51 6.82
N GLY A 257 -48.03 -7.26 6.02
CA GLY A 257 -47.51 -8.46 5.34
C GLY A 257 -46.85 -8.10 4.01
N SER A 258 -45.72 -8.74 3.72
CA SER A 258 -44.92 -8.66 2.48
C SER A 258 -44.00 -7.44 2.29
N ASP A 259 -43.52 -6.84 3.38
CA ASP A 259 -42.51 -5.78 3.29
C ASP A 259 -41.15 -6.36 2.85
N LYS A 260 -40.66 -5.94 1.68
CA LYS A 260 -39.33 -6.31 1.17
C LYS A 260 -38.35 -5.18 1.33
N LEU A 261 -37.18 -5.53 1.84
CA LEU A 261 -36.00 -4.70 1.98
C LEU A 261 -35.05 -4.97 0.79
N SER A 262 -34.50 -3.93 0.19
CA SER A 262 -33.50 -4.04 -0.87
C SER A 262 -32.50 -2.88 -0.81
N ALA A 263 -31.44 -2.96 -1.61
CA ALA A 263 -30.44 -1.91 -1.71
C ALA A 263 -30.05 -1.61 -3.16
N SER A 264 -29.60 -0.38 -3.38
CA SER A 264 -28.94 0.08 -4.60
C SER A 264 -27.68 0.87 -4.25
N VAL A 265 -26.74 0.93 -5.18
CA VAL A 265 -25.54 1.75 -5.13
C VAL A 265 -25.40 2.56 -6.40
N VAL A 266 -25.07 3.84 -6.23
CA VAL A 266 -24.77 4.77 -7.32
C VAL A 266 -23.35 5.25 -7.15
N GLN A 267 -22.52 5.09 -8.18
CA GLN A 267 -21.17 5.62 -8.17
C GLN A 267 -21.18 7.13 -8.30
N ASP A 268 -20.54 7.81 -7.36
CA ASP A 268 -20.36 9.26 -7.38
C ASP A 268 -19.04 9.65 -8.06
N ARG A 269 -17.95 8.95 -7.72
CA ARG A 269 -16.60 9.18 -8.29
C ARG A 269 -15.67 7.99 -8.02
N VAL A 270 -14.86 7.60 -9.00
CA VAL A 270 -13.69 6.73 -8.74
C VAL A 270 -12.60 7.59 -8.12
N LEU A 271 -12.15 7.24 -6.92
CA LEU A 271 -11.22 8.06 -6.13
C LEU A 271 -9.77 7.75 -6.49
N THR A 272 -9.37 6.48 -6.36
CA THR A 272 -8.00 6.03 -6.54
C THR A 272 -7.93 4.51 -6.61
N GLN A 273 -6.74 3.94 -6.77
CA GLN A 273 -6.47 2.51 -6.68
C GLN A 273 -5.14 2.23 -5.98
N ASP A 274 -5.06 1.06 -5.35
CA ASP A 274 -3.82 0.45 -4.93
C ASP A 274 -3.58 -0.86 -5.70
N LYS A 275 -2.57 -1.65 -5.32
CA LYS A 275 -2.26 -2.93 -5.97
C LYS A 275 -3.46 -3.88 -6.08
N ASP A 276 -4.28 -3.95 -5.04
CA ASP A 276 -5.27 -5.01 -4.82
C ASP A 276 -6.72 -4.50 -4.91
N TYR A 277 -6.93 -3.19 -4.78
CA TYR A 277 -8.24 -2.57 -4.62
C TYR A 277 -8.42 -1.31 -5.45
N ILE A 278 -9.66 -1.08 -5.86
CA ILE A 278 -10.18 0.18 -6.40
C ILE A 278 -11.04 0.83 -5.32
N TYR A 279 -10.90 2.15 -5.15
CA TYR A 279 -11.64 2.93 -4.17
C TYR A 279 -12.59 3.87 -4.91
N ARG A 280 -13.87 3.84 -4.57
CA ARG A 280 -14.86 4.79 -5.10
C ARG A 280 -15.66 5.43 -3.99
N LEU A 281 -16.09 6.66 -4.23
CA LEU A 281 -17.18 7.29 -3.50
C LEU A 281 -18.49 6.85 -4.15
N ALA A 282 -19.43 6.41 -3.33
CA ALA A 282 -20.72 5.96 -3.78
C ALA A 282 -21.83 6.35 -2.79
N THR A 283 -23.06 6.41 -3.30
CA THR A 283 -24.27 6.56 -2.50
C THR A 283 -24.95 5.22 -2.39
N VAL A 284 -25.03 4.69 -1.17
CA VAL A 284 -25.79 3.48 -0.87
C VAL A 284 -27.19 3.89 -0.45
N LYS A 285 -28.21 3.25 -1.02
CA LYS A 285 -29.62 3.50 -0.72
C LYS A 285 -30.29 2.18 -0.34
N ILE A 286 -30.90 2.16 0.83
CA ILE A 286 -31.68 1.05 1.35
C ILE A 286 -33.16 1.42 1.26
N THR A 287 -33.98 0.50 0.75
CA THR A 287 -35.40 0.75 0.48
C THR A 287 -36.26 -0.38 1.03
N ILE A 288 -37.33 -0.01 1.73
CA ILE A 288 -38.49 -0.86 2.00
C ILE A 288 -39.57 -0.54 0.98
N THR A 289 -40.25 -1.56 0.46
CA THR A 289 -41.31 -1.39 -0.55
C THR A 289 -42.40 -0.39 -0.08
N THR A 290 -42.82 0.49 -0.99
CA THR A 290 -43.80 1.55 -0.72
C THR A 290 -45.13 0.99 -0.19
N GLY A 291 -45.63 1.55 0.92
CA GLY A 291 -46.87 1.12 1.58
C GLY A 291 -46.68 0.20 2.80
N ALA A 292 -45.44 -0.15 3.12
CA ALA A 292 -45.03 -0.88 4.32
C ALA A 292 -45.33 -0.11 5.63
N ALA A 293 -45.59 -0.82 6.74
CA ALA A 293 -45.63 -0.19 8.08
C ALA A 293 -44.23 -0.19 8.75
N ALA A 294 -43.27 -0.91 8.17
CA ALA A 294 -41.91 -0.97 8.65
C ALA A 294 -41.09 0.29 8.28
N THR A 295 -40.19 0.66 9.18
CA THR A 295 -39.19 1.72 8.98
C THR A 295 -37.80 1.15 9.22
N ILE A 296 -36.79 1.72 8.58
CA ILE A 296 -35.37 1.43 8.85
C ILE A 296 -34.99 2.18 10.13
N SER A 297 -34.55 1.42 11.13
CA SER A 297 -34.24 1.93 12.48
C SER A 297 -32.75 1.97 12.77
N GLU A 298 -31.96 1.08 12.17
CA GLU A 298 -30.50 1.05 12.31
C GLU A 298 -29.86 0.53 11.03
N ILE A 299 -28.67 1.05 10.71
CA ILE A 299 -27.77 0.53 9.68
C ILE A 299 -26.43 0.26 10.34
N ASN A 300 -25.97 -0.99 10.23
CA ASN A 300 -24.73 -1.50 10.80
C ASN A 300 -24.58 -1.19 12.31
N GLY A 301 -25.70 -1.14 13.05
CA GLY A 301 -25.73 -0.83 14.48
C GLY A 301 -25.72 0.65 14.83
N VAL A 302 -25.65 1.55 13.84
CA VAL A 302 -25.88 2.98 14.04
C VAL A 302 -27.37 3.27 13.86
N LYS A 303 -27.94 3.98 14.82
CA LYS A 303 -29.36 4.36 14.81
C LYS A 303 -29.63 5.37 13.70
N VAL A 304 -30.69 5.13 12.94
CA VAL A 304 -31.23 6.09 11.97
C VAL A 304 -32.15 7.05 12.71
N ASP A 305 -31.79 8.33 12.79
CA ASP A 305 -32.63 9.37 13.41
C ASP A 305 -33.05 10.44 12.39
N PRO A 306 -34.29 10.40 11.87
CA PRO A 306 -34.75 11.35 10.87
C PRO A 306 -34.82 12.81 11.38
N ASN A 307 -34.69 13.05 12.69
CA ASN A 307 -34.73 14.37 13.28
C ASN A 307 -33.32 14.93 13.61
N ASN A 308 -32.26 14.15 13.36
CA ASN A 308 -30.90 14.56 13.67
C ASN A 308 -30.17 15.03 12.40
N SER A 309 -29.96 16.34 12.27
CA SER A 309 -29.26 16.94 11.11
C SER A 309 -27.77 16.59 11.03
N ASN A 310 -27.18 16.06 12.10
CA ASN A 310 -25.77 15.66 12.16
C ASN A 310 -25.55 14.19 11.80
N ASP A 311 -26.62 13.45 11.53
CA ASP A 311 -26.58 12.07 11.06
C ASP A 311 -26.14 12.04 9.58
N ILE A 312 -25.41 10.98 9.19
CA ILE A 312 -25.05 10.71 7.80
C ILE A 312 -26.23 10.17 6.99
N PHE A 313 -27.27 9.66 7.67
CA PHE A 313 -28.41 9.03 7.04
C PHE A 313 -29.42 10.06 6.55
N LYS A 314 -29.60 10.12 5.23
CA LYS A 314 -30.73 10.83 4.62
C LYS A 314 -31.95 9.92 4.63
N VAL A 315 -32.98 10.32 5.37
CA VAL A 315 -34.22 9.57 5.54
C VAL A 315 -35.35 10.15 4.68
N GLU A 316 -36.01 9.30 3.91
CA GLU A 316 -37.11 9.64 3.01
C GLU A 316 -38.28 8.66 3.22
N ASN A 317 -39.46 8.98 2.67
CA ASN A 317 -40.66 8.14 2.72
C ASN A 317 -40.98 7.63 4.14
N ASN A 318 -41.01 8.54 5.12
CA ASN A 318 -41.32 8.22 6.51
C ASN A 318 -40.43 7.12 7.13
N GLY A 319 -39.16 7.03 6.74
CA GLY A 319 -38.23 6.01 7.27
C GLY A 319 -38.14 4.74 6.43
N GLN A 320 -38.83 4.67 5.30
CA GLN A 320 -38.77 3.51 4.40
C GLN A 320 -37.57 3.55 3.46
N VAL A 321 -37.01 4.73 3.22
CA VAL A 321 -35.84 4.92 2.36
C VAL A 321 -34.76 5.61 3.19
N VAL A 322 -33.58 5.00 3.23
CA VAL A 322 -32.40 5.59 3.88
C VAL A 322 -31.23 5.54 2.92
N SER A 323 -30.53 6.65 2.74
CA SER A 323 -29.32 6.72 1.93
C SER A 323 -28.16 7.37 2.67
N PHE A 324 -26.93 6.99 2.32
CA PHE A 324 -25.71 7.56 2.89
C PHE A 324 -24.55 7.46 1.89
N LYS A 325 -23.59 8.39 2.02
CA LYS A 325 -22.34 8.37 1.26
C LYS A 325 -21.37 7.38 1.90
N ALA A 326 -20.64 6.66 1.06
CA ALA A 326 -19.68 5.66 1.49
C ALA A 326 -18.48 5.58 0.56
N ILE A 327 -17.34 5.22 1.13
CA ILE A 327 -16.17 4.77 0.39
C ILE A 327 -16.31 3.25 0.24
N GLN A 328 -16.36 2.78 -1.01
CA GLN A 328 -16.28 1.34 -1.28
C GLN A 328 -14.85 0.97 -1.65
N LYS A 329 -14.30 0.01 -0.89
CA LYS A 329 -13.03 -0.67 -1.19
C LYS A 329 -13.35 -1.97 -1.93
N ILE A 330 -13.07 -1.99 -3.24
CA ILE A 330 -13.50 -3.03 -4.18
C ILE A 330 -12.29 -3.84 -4.61
N SER A 331 -12.29 -5.15 -4.38
CA SER A 331 -11.17 -6.01 -4.77
C SER A 331 -11.07 -6.13 -6.29
N LYS A 332 -9.86 -5.98 -6.82
CA LYS A 332 -9.52 -6.29 -8.22
C LYS A 332 -9.57 -7.78 -8.54
N THR A 333 -9.61 -8.64 -7.53
CA THR A 333 -9.80 -10.08 -7.72
C THR A 333 -11.29 -10.40 -7.91
N GLN A 334 -11.61 -11.18 -8.93
CA GLN A 334 -12.98 -11.64 -9.19
C GLN A 334 -13.44 -12.67 -8.14
N ALA A 335 -14.75 -12.67 -7.84
CA ALA A 335 -15.40 -13.71 -7.05
C ALA A 335 -15.37 -15.05 -7.79
N SER A 336 -15.53 -16.15 -7.06
CA SER A 336 -15.63 -17.49 -7.67
C SER A 336 -16.97 -17.75 -8.34
N GLY A 337 -18.01 -17.02 -7.93
CA GLY A 337 -19.34 -17.06 -8.54
C GLY A 337 -19.54 -15.91 -9.52
N ASP A 338 -20.70 -15.93 -10.16
CA ASP A 338 -21.18 -14.93 -11.10
C ASP A 338 -22.55 -14.40 -10.66
N ILE A 339 -22.98 -13.34 -11.34
CA ILE A 339 -24.32 -12.81 -11.22
C ILE A 339 -24.86 -12.53 -12.63
N ASP A 340 -25.91 -13.27 -13.02
CA ASP A 340 -26.37 -13.29 -14.41
C ASP A 340 -25.15 -13.50 -15.35
N ASP A 341 -24.35 -14.54 -15.08
CA ASP A 341 -23.05 -14.90 -15.70
C ASP A 341 -21.92 -13.85 -15.59
N ALA A 342 -22.20 -12.61 -15.20
CA ALA A 342 -21.18 -11.57 -15.06
C ALA A 342 -20.29 -11.76 -13.82
N LYS A 343 -18.99 -11.47 -13.98
CA LYS A 343 -18.02 -11.47 -12.88
C LYS A 343 -18.14 -10.21 -12.03
N TYR A 344 -18.08 -10.38 -10.71
CA TYR A 344 -18.09 -9.29 -9.73
C TYR A 344 -16.90 -9.41 -8.76
N ALA A 345 -16.66 -8.39 -7.94
CA ALA A 345 -15.53 -8.35 -7.02
C ALA A 345 -15.62 -9.42 -5.92
N LYS A 346 -14.50 -10.08 -5.63
CA LYS A 346 -14.38 -11.10 -4.56
C LYS A 346 -14.79 -10.56 -3.20
N THR A 347 -14.36 -9.34 -2.90
CA THR A 347 -14.72 -8.64 -1.67
C THR A 347 -15.00 -7.19 -1.98
N VAL A 348 -16.09 -6.68 -1.43
CA VAL A 348 -16.37 -5.25 -1.30
C VAL A 348 -16.54 -4.96 0.18
N THR A 349 -16.00 -3.84 0.64
CA THR A 349 -16.32 -3.30 1.97
C THR A 349 -16.80 -1.88 1.79
N THR A 350 -17.95 -1.58 2.39
CA THR A 350 -18.62 -0.28 2.31
C THR A 350 -18.42 0.45 3.62
N TYR A 351 -17.55 1.46 3.61
CA TYR A 351 -17.26 2.31 4.77
C TYR A 351 -18.13 3.56 4.66
N ALA A 352 -19.05 3.75 5.61
CA ALA A 352 -19.80 4.99 5.68
C ALA A 352 -18.83 6.17 5.80
N LEU A 353 -19.12 7.27 5.10
CA LEU A 353 -18.33 8.50 5.20
C LEU A 353 -18.69 9.22 6.52
N SER A 354 -18.19 8.66 7.62
CA SER A 354 -18.59 9.03 8.98
C SER A 354 -17.54 8.64 10.00
N ASP A 355 -17.66 9.20 11.21
CA ASP A 355 -16.96 8.70 12.39
C ASP A 355 -17.53 7.34 12.85
N LYS A 356 -16.96 6.78 13.93
CA LYS A 356 -17.39 5.51 14.53
C LYS A 356 -18.82 5.48 15.06
N ASP A 357 -19.43 6.65 15.31
CA ASP A 357 -20.76 6.80 15.87
C ASP A 357 -21.81 7.15 14.79
N GLY A 358 -21.39 7.18 13.51
CA GLY A 358 -22.25 7.52 12.37
C GLY A 358 -22.52 9.01 12.23
N LYS A 359 -21.63 9.87 12.72
CA LYS A 359 -21.70 11.31 12.50
C LYS A 359 -20.85 11.71 11.30
N LYS A 360 -21.23 12.83 10.67
CA LYS A 360 -20.47 13.44 9.59
C LYS A 360 -19.03 13.74 10.02
N LEU A 361 -18.11 13.58 9.08
CA LEU A 361 -16.71 13.92 9.24
C LEU A 361 -16.52 15.44 9.20
N ASP A 362 -15.54 15.94 9.93
CA ASP A 362 -15.14 17.35 9.85
C ASP A 362 -14.59 17.69 8.45
N ALA A 363 -14.05 16.67 7.74
CA ALA A 363 -13.48 16.78 6.41
C ALA A 363 -14.32 16.19 5.28
N GLU A 364 -15.64 16.03 5.47
CA GLU A 364 -16.50 15.56 4.38
C GLU A 364 -16.40 16.48 3.14
N ASP A 365 -16.00 17.73 3.33
CA ASP A 365 -15.75 18.76 2.32
C ASP A 365 -14.68 18.40 1.27
N LEU A 366 -13.77 17.48 1.57
CA LEU A 366 -12.80 16.97 0.60
C LEU A 366 -13.46 16.02 -0.42
N PHE A 367 -14.57 15.38 -0.05
CA PHE A 367 -15.32 14.46 -0.90
C PHE A 367 -16.56 15.09 -1.51
N ILE A 368 -17.32 15.83 -0.69
CA ILE A 368 -18.61 16.42 -1.03
C ILE A 368 -18.69 17.84 -0.47
N ASN A 369 -19.14 18.81 -1.25
CA ASN A 369 -19.32 20.16 -0.75
C ASN A 369 -20.56 20.27 0.17
N THR A 370 -20.79 21.46 0.72
CA THR A 370 -21.92 21.75 1.63
C THR A 370 -23.31 21.51 1.01
N SER A 371 -23.41 21.43 -0.32
CA SER A 371 -24.64 21.09 -1.04
C SER A 371 -24.78 19.59 -1.31
N GLY A 372 -23.81 18.76 -0.88
CA GLY A 372 -23.75 17.33 -1.11
C GLY A 372 -23.22 16.92 -2.48
N ASN A 373 -22.71 17.86 -3.27
CA ASN A 373 -22.14 17.58 -4.60
C ASN A 373 -20.67 17.16 -4.47
N VAL A 374 -20.23 16.23 -5.31
CA VAL A 374 -18.84 15.73 -5.32
C VAL A 374 -17.85 16.86 -5.58
N VAL A 375 -16.76 16.90 -4.81
CA VAL A 375 -15.62 17.78 -5.06
C VAL A 375 -14.68 17.10 -6.06
N THR A 376 -14.40 17.77 -7.17
CA THR A 376 -13.60 17.23 -8.28
C THR A 376 -12.12 17.62 -8.21
N THR A 377 -11.77 18.68 -7.48
CA THR A 377 -10.40 19.20 -7.34
C THR A 377 -9.54 18.45 -6.32
N THR A 378 -10.16 17.64 -5.46
CA THR A 378 -9.44 16.76 -4.52
C THR A 378 -8.83 15.58 -5.27
N ASN A 379 -7.56 15.31 -4.99
CA ASN A 379 -6.82 14.13 -5.41
C ASN A 379 -6.78 13.08 -4.30
N TYR A 380 -6.60 11.82 -4.69
CA TYR A 380 -6.59 10.69 -3.77
C TYR A 380 -5.47 9.70 -4.09
N THR A 381 -4.82 9.22 -3.04
CA THR A 381 -3.84 8.11 -3.10
C THR A 381 -4.05 7.17 -1.92
N VAL A 382 -3.38 6.02 -1.94
CA VAL A 382 -3.35 5.09 -0.80
C VAL A 382 -1.90 4.87 -0.41
N GLY A 383 -1.51 5.42 0.75
CA GLY A 383 -0.18 5.26 1.33
C GLY A 383 -0.28 4.52 2.66
N SER A 384 0.58 3.53 2.88
CA SER A 384 0.61 2.72 4.12
C SER A 384 -0.76 2.14 4.54
N GLY A 385 -1.62 1.81 3.56
CA GLY A 385 -2.95 1.25 3.79
C GLY A 385 -4.03 2.25 4.23
N LYS A 386 -3.73 3.55 4.26
CA LYS A 386 -4.71 4.63 4.50
C LYS A 386 -5.08 5.33 3.21
N LEU A 387 -6.33 5.76 3.09
CA LEU A 387 -6.76 6.64 1.99
C LEU A 387 -6.30 8.06 2.33
N ILE A 388 -5.63 8.73 1.39
CA ILE A 388 -5.09 10.08 1.59
C ILE A 388 -5.79 10.98 0.58
N ALA A 389 -6.45 12.03 1.07
CA ALA A 389 -7.05 13.07 0.25
C ALA A 389 -6.19 14.34 0.34
N TYR A 390 -5.87 14.94 -0.80
CA TYR A 390 -5.04 16.13 -0.87
C TYR A 390 -5.43 17.06 -2.01
N ASN A 391 -5.18 18.35 -1.86
CA ASN A 391 -5.22 19.30 -2.97
C ASN A 391 -3.80 19.51 -3.53
N SER A 392 -3.72 19.81 -4.82
CA SER A 392 -2.46 20.20 -5.49
C SER A 392 -2.59 21.50 -6.28
N GLU A 393 -3.80 22.08 -6.34
CA GLU A 393 -4.02 23.41 -6.90
C GLU A 393 -3.70 24.45 -5.82
N ILE A 394 -2.54 25.09 -5.94
CA ILE A 394 -2.15 26.24 -5.11
C ILE A 394 -1.98 27.48 -5.99
N ASN A 395 -2.68 28.55 -5.64
CA ASN A 395 -2.48 29.87 -6.24
C ASN A 395 -1.93 30.81 -5.17
N ASN A 396 -0.97 31.68 -5.49
CA ASN A 396 -0.47 32.82 -4.69
C ASN A 396 -0.94 32.86 -3.21
N ASN A 397 -0.43 31.94 -2.37
CA ASN A 397 -0.62 31.77 -0.91
C ASN A 397 -1.51 30.60 -0.42
N ASP A 398 -2.00 29.72 -1.28
CA ASP A 398 -2.68 28.50 -0.82
C ASP A 398 -1.68 27.40 -0.41
N LYS A 399 -1.99 26.77 0.73
CA LYS A 399 -1.20 25.70 1.36
C LYS A 399 -1.70 24.33 0.89
N VAL A 400 -0.79 23.39 0.75
CA VAL A 400 -1.14 21.99 0.53
C VAL A 400 -1.86 21.47 1.76
N THR A 401 -3.10 21.03 1.55
CA THR A 401 -4.00 20.50 2.57
C THR A 401 -4.12 19.01 2.36
N VAL A 402 -3.84 18.24 3.41
CA VAL A 402 -3.86 16.78 3.37
C VAL A 402 -4.62 16.25 4.57
N ARG A 403 -5.37 15.17 4.34
CA ARG A 403 -5.93 14.34 5.40
C ARG A 403 -5.81 12.86 5.06
N ALA A 404 -5.45 12.07 6.06
CA ALA A 404 -5.48 10.63 5.98
C ALA A 404 -6.75 10.07 6.63
N TYR A 405 -7.24 8.96 6.06
CA TYR A 405 -8.41 8.24 6.55
C TYR A 405 -8.05 6.78 6.75
N THR A 406 -8.19 6.31 7.98
CA THR A 406 -8.10 4.88 8.29
C THR A 406 -9.49 4.26 8.15
N LEU A 407 -9.64 3.35 7.20
CA LEU A 407 -10.89 2.62 7.00
C LEU A 407 -11.03 1.53 8.08
N LYS A 408 -11.89 1.77 9.08
CA LYS A 408 -12.01 0.94 10.30
C LYS A 408 -13.37 0.25 10.39
N SER A 409 -13.48 -0.65 11.37
CA SER A 409 -14.77 -1.17 11.80
C SER A 409 -14.88 -1.25 13.32
N SER A 410 -16.08 -1.04 13.84
CA SER A 410 -16.43 -1.21 15.25
C SER A 410 -17.81 -1.83 15.35
N SER A 411 -17.92 -2.98 16.03
CA SER A 411 -19.21 -3.67 16.25
C SER A 411 -20.00 -3.98 14.96
N GLY A 412 -19.33 -4.13 13.82
CA GLY A 412 -19.95 -4.35 12.50
C GLY A 412 -20.27 -3.07 11.72
N PHE A 413 -20.07 -1.89 12.31
CA PHE A 413 -20.10 -0.61 11.61
C PHE A 413 -18.75 -0.33 10.95
N TYR A 414 -18.76 -0.12 9.63
CA TYR A 414 -17.58 0.22 8.84
C TYR A 414 -17.62 1.72 8.53
N TYR A 415 -16.54 2.41 8.85
CA TYR A 415 -16.49 3.87 8.83
C TYR A 415 -15.08 4.37 8.48
N ALA A 416 -14.97 5.66 8.17
CA ALA A 416 -13.70 6.31 7.85
C ALA A 416 -13.23 7.13 9.05
N ASP A 417 -12.17 6.68 9.71
CA ASP A 417 -11.56 7.41 10.83
C ASP A 417 -10.59 8.46 10.27
N GLU A 418 -10.97 9.73 10.35
CA GLU A 418 -10.14 10.83 9.85
C GLU A 418 -9.03 11.20 10.85
N GLU A 419 -7.84 11.47 10.32
CA GLU A 419 -6.74 12.07 11.07
C GLU A 419 -6.85 13.60 11.03
N ASP A 420 -6.06 14.29 11.86
CA ASP A 420 -6.01 15.74 11.89
C ASP A 420 -5.55 16.32 10.54
N GLN A 421 -6.01 17.54 10.22
CA GLN A 421 -5.64 18.21 8.98
C GLN A 421 -4.20 18.72 9.03
N SER A 422 -3.41 18.33 8.04
CA SER A 422 -2.14 18.97 7.74
C SER A 422 -2.35 20.08 6.70
N LYS A 423 -1.81 21.28 6.96
CA LYS A 423 -1.90 22.44 6.06
C LYS A 423 -0.57 23.17 5.98
N GLU A 424 0.20 22.85 4.95
CA GLU A 424 1.61 23.21 4.85
C GLU A 424 1.95 24.08 3.65
N ASP A 425 2.99 24.90 3.78
CA ASP A 425 3.55 25.63 2.64
C ASP A 425 4.17 24.64 1.63
N CYS A 426 4.30 25.04 0.38
CA CYS A 426 4.82 24.21 -0.68
C CYS A 426 5.37 25.11 -1.78
N GLU A 427 6.46 24.66 -2.41
CA GLU A 427 6.93 25.32 -3.63
C GLU A 427 5.86 25.21 -4.73
N ASN A 428 5.79 26.25 -5.55
CA ASN A 428 4.89 26.32 -6.68
C ASN A 428 5.72 26.22 -7.96
N SER A 429 5.72 25.01 -8.53
CA SER A 429 6.32 24.73 -9.84
C SER A 429 5.66 25.61 -10.89
N LYS A 430 6.48 26.17 -11.79
CA LYS A 430 6.01 26.96 -12.93
C LYS A 430 5.08 26.18 -13.84
N ASN A 431 5.32 24.89 -13.99
CA ASN A 431 4.68 24.03 -14.99
C ASN A 431 3.69 23.01 -14.39
N GLN A 432 3.82 22.66 -13.11
CA GLN A 432 3.09 21.56 -12.46
C GLN A 432 2.23 21.98 -11.25
N GLY A 433 2.21 23.27 -10.88
CA GLY A 433 1.45 23.76 -9.72
C GLY A 433 2.16 23.44 -8.41
N ALA A 434 1.43 23.00 -7.37
CA ALA A 434 2.09 22.62 -6.12
C ALA A 434 3.12 21.52 -6.37
N ALA A 435 4.33 21.70 -5.88
CA ALA A 435 5.37 20.68 -5.87
C ALA A 435 5.01 19.56 -4.89
N VAL A 436 4.03 18.74 -5.27
CA VAL A 436 3.49 17.60 -4.54
C VAL A 436 3.39 16.43 -5.49
N GLN A 437 3.91 15.28 -5.06
CA GLN A 437 3.97 14.07 -5.90
C GLN A 437 3.63 12.82 -5.09
N THR A 438 3.15 11.79 -5.76
CA THR A 438 3.02 10.44 -5.19
C THR A 438 4.16 9.56 -5.66
N ASP A 439 4.69 8.73 -4.75
CA ASP A 439 5.63 7.67 -5.12
C ASP A 439 4.90 6.39 -5.56
N VAL A 440 5.67 5.36 -5.96
CA VAL A 440 5.11 4.07 -6.43
C VAL A 440 4.25 3.34 -5.38
N ASP A 441 4.49 3.61 -4.10
CA ASP A 441 3.75 3.03 -2.98
C ASP A 441 2.58 3.92 -2.52
N GLY A 442 2.30 5.00 -3.27
CA GLY A 442 1.24 5.95 -2.99
C GLY A 442 1.49 6.88 -1.81
N ASN A 443 2.72 6.95 -1.29
CA ASN A 443 3.06 7.95 -0.28
C ASN A 443 3.14 9.34 -0.93
N LEU A 444 2.79 10.36 -0.15
CA LEU A 444 2.78 11.74 -0.59
C LEU A 444 4.07 12.46 -0.22
N TRP A 445 4.60 13.24 -1.15
CA TRP A 445 5.83 13.99 -1.02
C TRP A 445 5.60 15.45 -1.37
N ARG A 446 6.31 16.38 -0.72
CA ARG A 446 6.31 17.80 -1.07
C ARG A 446 7.70 18.41 -1.02
N LEU A 447 7.90 19.49 -1.76
CA LEU A 447 9.09 20.34 -1.74
C LEU A 447 8.75 21.69 -1.12
N ASP A 448 9.55 22.17 -0.19
CA ASP A 448 9.36 23.46 0.49
C ASP A 448 10.65 23.95 1.18
N GLY A 449 11.07 25.17 0.87
CA GLY A 449 12.14 25.88 1.59
C GLY A 449 13.48 25.15 1.59
N GLY A 450 13.83 24.47 0.48
CA GLY A 450 15.06 23.68 0.34
C GLY A 450 15.03 22.34 1.07
N TYR A 451 13.85 21.78 1.32
CA TYR A 451 13.68 20.44 1.88
C TYR A 451 12.63 19.64 1.10
N ILE A 452 12.90 18.34 0.97
CA ILE A 452 11.93 17.36 0.50
C ILE A 452 11.35 16.66 1.71
N TYR A 453 10.02 16.65 1.79
CA TYR A 453 9.25 16.05 2.86
C TYR A 453 8.46 14.85 2.38
N LYS A 454 8.24 13.90 3.30
CA LYS A 454 7.32 12.78 3.13
C LYS A 454 6.21 12.90 4.18
N PHE A 455 4.96 12.78 3.76
CA PHE A 455 3.83 12.74 4.68
C PHE A 455 3.87 11.46 5.51
N ASP A 456 3.68 11.57 6.82
CA ASP A 456 3.72 10.42 7.75
C ASP A 456 2.45 9.55 7.71
N ASN A 457 1.44 10.01 6.96
CA ASN A 457 0.10 9.42 6.84
C ASN A 457 -0.75 9.57 8.11
N THR A 458 -0.48 10.57 8.95
CA THR A 458 -1.40 11.09 9.97
C THR A 458 -1.70 12.55 9.69
N ASP A 459 -0.80 13.43 10.08
CA ASP A 459 -1.01 14.87 10.17
C ASP A 459 0.30 15.68 10.05
N ASP A 460 1.47 15.02 10.00
CA ASP A 460 2.78 15.66 9.98
C ASP A 460 3.62 15.24 8.76
N TRP A 461 4.72 15.95 8.53
CA TRP A 461 5.61 15.78 7.39
C TRP A 461 7.06 15.59 7.85
N ASP A 462 7.60 14.41 7.56
CA ASP A 462 8.99 14.09 7.84
C ASP A 462 9.93 14.77 6.85
N LYS A 463 10.93 15.51 7.35
CA LYS A 463 12.05 15.97 6.54
C LYS A 463 12.92 14.79 6.12
N VAL A 464 13.00 14.53 4.82
CA VAL A 464 13.78 13.41 4.29
C VAL A 464 15.13 13.89 3.77
N TYR A 465 15.14 14.96 2.97
CA TYR A 465 16.35 15.52 2.37
C TYR A 465 16.42 17.03 2.51
N ARG A 466 17.64 17.54 2.66
CA ARG A 466 17.96 18.94 2.45
C ARG A 466 18.56 19.10 1.07
N VAL A 467 17.98 19.97 0.26
CA VAL A 467 18.35 20.22 -1.14
C VAL A 467 18.71 21.69 -1.33
N ASP A 468 18.94 22.13 -2.57
CA ASP A 468 19.12 23.55 -2.85
C ASP A 468 17.86 24.34 -2.47
N GLY A 469 18.06 25.57 -2.02
CA GLY A 469 16.95 26.45 -1.63
C GLY A 469 16.20 27.03 -2.82
N SER A 470 16.76 26.93 -4.03
CA SER A 470 16.11 27.38 -5.28
C SER A 470 15.15 26.37 -5.90
N PHE A 471 15.22 25.09 -5.52
CA PHE A 471 14.41 24.06 -6.17
C PHE A 471 12.93 24.32 -5.95
N ASP A 472 12.17 24.31 -7.04
CA ASP A 472 10.73 24.49 -7.09
C ASP A 472 10.01 23.29 -7.76
N GLU A 473 10.76 22.35 -8.34
CA GLU A 473 10.23 21.13 -8.95
C GLU A 473 10.95 19.86 -8.47
N PHE A 474 10.21 18.75 -8.45
CA PHE A 474 10.78 17.43 -8.22
C PHE A 474 9.91 16.29 -8.77
N SER A 475 10.54 15.14 -8.94
CA SER A 475 9.96 13.89 -9.40
C SER A 475 10.43 12.76 -8.51
N VAL A 476 9.51 11.94 -8.02
CA VAL A 476 9.79 10.85 -7.07
C VAL A 476 9.27 9.53 -7.61
N TYR A 477 10.14 8.52 -7.60
CA TYR A 477 9.74 7.12 -7.77
C TYR A 477 9.60 6.44 -6.41
N ASP A 478 10.59 6.64 -5.53
CA ASP A 478 10.60 6.25 -4.12
C ASP A 478 11.62 7.11 -3.36
N LYS A 479 11.81 6.84 -2.06
CA LYS A 479 12.74 7.61 -1.20
C LYS A 479 14.21 7.59 -1.66
N ASP A 480 14.61 6.61 -2.46
CA ASP A 480 15.98 6.42 -2.94
C ASP A 480 16.13 6.82 -4.42
N ASN A 481 15.06 7.30 -5.07
CA ASN A 481 14.99 7.62 -6.50
C ASN A 481 14.17 8.90 -6.71
N ILE A 482 14.83 10.05 -6.64
CA ILE A 482 14.24 11.39 -6.77
C ILE A 482 15.13 12.26 -7.67
N VAL A 483 14.49 13.09 -8.49
CA VAL A 483 15.13 14.19 -9.22
C VAL A 483 14.49 15.48 -8.71
N ALA A 484 15.27 16.47 -8.29
CA ALA A 484 14.79 17.79 -7.87
C ALA A 484 15.58 18.88 -8.60
N TRP A 485 14.94 19.95 -9.03
CA TRP A 485 15.58 20.97 -9.87
C TRP A 485 14.96 22.35 -9.71
N SER A 486 15.69 23.35 -10.21
CA SER A 486 15.22 24.70 -10.49
C SER A 486 15.63 25.04 -11.92
N GLU A 487 14.65 25.33 -12.77
CA GLU A 487 14.92 25.77 -14.14
C GLU A 487 15.54 27.18 -14.16
N ASP A 488 15.15 28.07 -13.24
CA ASP A 488 15.63 29.47 -13.22
C ASP A 488 17.07 29.63 -12.75
N ASP A 489 17.49 28.76 -11.82
CA ASP A 489 18.81 28.82 -11.21
C ASP A 489 19.79 27.82 -11.86
N ASP A 490 19.39 27.14 -12.95
CA ASP A 490 20.21 26.18 -13.71
C ASP A 490 20.89 25.12 -12.82
N VAL A 491 20.14 24.59 -11.86
CA VAL A 491 20.64 23.61 -10.89
C VAL A 491 19.70 22.44 -10.69
N TYR A 492 20.27 21.25 -10.50
CA TYR A 492 19.52 20.04 -10.19
C TYR A 492 20.21 19.14 -9.18
N SER A 493 19.49 18.15 -8.67
CA SER A 493 19.99 17.11 -7.78
C SER A 493 19.41 15.76 -8.15
N LEU A 494 20.28 14.75 -8.18
CA LEU A 494 19.92 13.35 -8.38
C LEU A 494 20.07 12.58 -7.07
N ILE A 495 18.98 11.98 -6.61
CA ILE A 495 18.94 11.13 -5.43
C ILE A 495 18.63 9.73 -5.92
N GLY A 496 19.66 8.93 -6.21
CA GLY A 496 19.50 7.55 -6.67
C GLY A 496 20.63 7.09 -7.58
N GLY A 497 20.78 5.76 -7.70
CA GLY A 497 21.80 5.12 -8.54
C GLY A 497 23.12 4.83 -7.82
N LYS A 498 23.89 3.87 -8.34
CA LYS A 498 25.31 3.73 -7.95
C LYS A 498 26.00 5.02 -8.37
N GLN A 499 26.39 5.85 -7.41
CA GLN A 499 27.45 6.82 -7.63
C GLN A 499 28.66 6.04 -8.16
N SER A 500 29.00 6.24 -9.43
CA SER A 500 30.24 5.75 -10.00
C SER A 500 31.36 6.59 -9.39
N ASN A 501 31.92 6.12 -8.27
CA ASN A 501 33.13 6.70 -7.70
C ASN A 501 34.29 6.47 -8.69
N THR A 502 34.52 7.45 -9.56
CA THR A 502 35.73 7.54 -10.38
C THR A 502 36.57 8.73 -9.92
N ASP A 503 36.97 8.72 -8.65
CA ASP A 503 38.13 9.49 -8.19
C ASP A 503 39.25 8.49 -7.81
N PRO A 504 40.46 8.58 -8.39
CA PRO A 504 41.60 7.76 -8.00
C PRO A 504 42.12 8.00 -6.57
N ASP A 505 41.61 9.00 -5.84
CA ASP A 505 42.07 9.34 -4.47
C ASP A 505 40.96 9.29 -3.40
N ASP A 506 39.79 8.73 -3.72
CA ASP A 506 38.70 8.57 -2.74
C ASP A 506 38.59 7.12 -2.25
N THR A 507 39.07 6.87 -1.03
CA THR A 507 38.75 5.63 -0.31
C THR A 507 37.26 5.64 0.05
N PRO A 508 36.45 4.70 -0.46
CA PRO A 508 34.99 4.74 -0.37
C PRO A 508 34.51 4.74 1.09
N VAL A 509 33.67 5.70 1.47
CA VAL A 509 32.89 5.59 2.71
C VAL A 509 31.73 4.64 2.46
N VAL A 510 31.99 3.39 2.73
CA VAL A 510 31.02 2.30 2.69
C VAL A 510 29.92 2.54 3.72
N LYS A 511 28.63 2.40 3.32
CA LYS A 511 27.51 2.33 4.26
C LYS A 511 27.59 1.02 5.06
N THR A 512 28.27 1.07 6.20
CA THR A 512 28.46 -0.07 7.11
C THR A 512 27.27 -0.24 8.05
N GLY A 513 27.00 -1.48 8.46
CA GLY A 513 26.01 -1.78 9.51
C GLY A 513 24.81 -2.57 9.03
N TRP A 514 23.78 -2.61 9.86
CA TRP A 514 22.57 -3.41 9.64
C TRP A 514 21.71 -2.89 8.50
N VAL A 515 21.23 -3.82 7.68
CA VAL A 515 20.29 -3.57 6.57
C VAL A 515 19.19 -4.63 6.61
N GLN A 516 17.94 -4.22 6.49
CA GLN A 516 16.79 -5.12 6.40
C GLN A 516 16.25 -5.13 4.97
N ALA A 517 16.04 -6.31 4.40
CA ALA A 517 15.36 -6.49 3.13
C ALA A 517 13.83 -6.41 3.31
N SER A 518 13.10 -6.21 2.21
CA SER A 518 11.64 -6.10 2.19
C SER A 518 10.91 -7.37 2.67
N ASP A 519 11.57 -8.52 2.63
CA ASP A 519 11.08 -9.79 3.18
C ASP A 519 11.32 -9.95 4.70
N GLY A 520 11.87 -8.92 5.35
CA GLY A 520 12.20 -8.88 6.77
C GLY A 520 13.58 -9.44 7.12
N THR A 521 14.35 -9.94 6.16
CA THR A 521 15.68 -10.54 6.37
C THR A 521 16.74 -9.49 6.68
N TRP A 522 17.53 -9.71 7.74
CA TRP A 522 18.63 -8.82 8.11
C TRP A 522 19.96 -9.23 7.47
N SER A 523 20.77 -8.27 7.05
CA SER A 523 22.17 -8.39 6.59
C SER A 523 23.02 -7.35 7.33
N TYR A 524 24.34 -7.55 7.38
CA TYR A 524 25.28 -6.54 7.89
C TYR A 524 26.31 -6.21 6.83
N ILE A 525 26.44 -4.93 6.48
CA ILE A 525 27.42 -4.47 5.50
C ILE A 525 28.72 -4.14 6.24
N LYS A 526 29.81 -4.81 5.88
CA LYS A 526 31.12 -4.56 6.47
C LYS A 526 31.70 -3.24 5.93
N ALA A 527 32.78 -2.77 6.55
CA ALA A 527 33.56 -1.62 6.08
C ALA A 527 34.09 -1.72 4.64
N ASP A 528 34.10 -2.92 4.04
CA ASP A 528 34.52 -3.17 2.66
C ASP A 528 33.35 -3.19 1.64
N GLY A 529 32.13 -2.96 2.09
CA GLY A 529 30.91 -2.85 1.26
C GLY A 529 30.26 -4.18 0.94
N ASN A 530 30.89 -5.28 1.33
CA ASN A 530 30.30 -6.60 1.15
C ASN A 530 29.42 -6.95 2.35
N LYS A 531 28.40 -7.76 2.09
CA LYS A 531 27.64 -8.43 3.15
C LYS A 531 28.61 -9.25 4.00
N ALA A 532 28.47 -9.15 5.31
CA ALA A 532 29.13 -10.03 6.25
C ALA A 532 28.64 -11.46 6.03
N THR A 533 29.57 -12.39 6.13
CA THR A 533 29.32 -13.83 6.22
C THR A 533 30.15 -14.34 7.39
N GLY A 534 29.64 -15.33 8.11
CA GLY A 534 30.24 -15.79 9.37
C GLY A 534 30.01 -14.83 10.53
N TRP A 535 30.94 -14.84 11.49
CA TRP A 535 30.82 -14.13 12.76
C TRP A 535 31.01 -12.61 12.63
N VAL A 536 30.11 -11.85 13.24
CA VAL A 536 30.20 -10.39 13.39
C VAL A 536 29.94 -10.01 14.83
N GLN A 537 30.80 -9.16 15.40
CA GLN A 537 30.55 -8.54 16.69
C GLN A 537 30.06 -7.10 16.47
N ASP A 538 28.87 -6.79 16.95
CA ASP A 538 28.32 -5.44 16.94
C ASP A 538 28.01 -5.02 18.39
N GLY A 539 28.68 -3.97 18.85
CA GLY A 539 28.76 -3.63 20.27
C GLY A 539 29.30 -4.78 21.12
N SER A 540 28.54 -5.20 22.15
CA SER A 540 28.90 -6.33 23.02
C SER A 540 28.30 -7.67 22.57
N THR A 541 27.63 -7.71 21.43
CA THR A 541 26.86 -8.89 20.98
C THR A 541 27.48 -9.52 19.74
N TRP A 542 27.52 -10.85 19.72
CA TRP A 542 27.91 -11.64 18.55
C TRP A 542 26.71 -12.06 17.71
N TYR A 543 26.85 -11.99 16.40
CA TYR A 543 25.89 -12.39 15.38
C TYR A 543 26.58 -13.32 14.39
N TYR A 544 25.79 -14.08 13.64
CA TYR A 544 26.31 -14.93 12.58
C TYR A 544 25.51 -14.75 11.31
N PHE A 545 26.20 -14.56 10.19
CA PHE A 545 25.59 -14.42 8.88
C PHE A 545 25.85 -15.67 8.05
N LYS A 546 24.78 -16.20 7.44
CA LYS A 546 24.86 -17.35 6.54
C LYS A 546 25.63 -16.97 5.27
N ALA A 547 25.93 -17.96 4.43
CA ALA A 547 26.70 -17.75 3.20
C ALA A 547 26.04 -16.77 2.20
N ASP A 548 24.71 -16.63 2.24
CA ASP A 548 23.93 -15.67 1.45
C ASP A 548 23.90 -14.24 2.05
N GLY A 549 24.54 -14.03 3.20
CA GLY A 549 24.59 -12.77 3.93
C GLY A 549 23.36 -12.49 4.80
N SER A 550 22.45 -13.46 4.97
CA SER A 550 21.31 -13.34 5.89
C SER A 550 21.72 -13.64 7.34
N MET A 551 21.19 -12.88 8.29
CA MET A 551 21.41 -13.08 9.73
C MET A 551 20.80 -14.42 10.16
N ALA A 552 21.57 -15.21 10.90
CA ALA A 552 21.12 -16.48 11.45
C ALA A 552 20.32 -16.27 12.74
N THR A 553 19.29 -17.09 12.90
CA THR A 553 18.53 -17.28 14.13
C THR A 553 18.42 -18.79 14.40
N GLY A 554 18.28 -19.19 15.66
CA GLY A 554 18.25 -20.59 16.06
C GLY A 554 19.63 -21.27 16.07
N TRP A 555 19.64 -22.59 15.93
CA TRP A 555 20.87 -23.40 15.96
C TRP A 555 21.68 -23.25 14.67
N VAL A 556 22.99 -23.00 14.82
CA VAL A 556 23.95 -22.94 13.73
C VAL A 556 25.15 -23.80 14.08
N GLN A 557 25.60 -24.61 13.11
CA GLN A 557 26.85 -25.35 13.21
C GLN A 557 27.94 -24.63 12.42
N ASP A 558 29.00 -24.21 13.11
CA ASP A 558 30.20 -23.65 12.50
C ASP A 558 31.39 -24.57 12.80
N GLY A 559 31.95 -25.16 11.75
CA GLY A 559 32.89 -26.27 11.84
C GLY A 559 32.30 -27.48 12.59
N SER A 560 32.92 -27.87 13.70
CA SER A 560 32.45 -28.97 14.55
C SER A 560 31.63 -28.50 15.76
N THR A 561 31.41 -27.19 15.92
CA THR A 561 30.77 -26.62 17.11
C THR A 561 29.38 -26.08 16.79
N TRP A 562 28.44 -26.29 17.70
CA TRP A 562 27.09 -25.75 17.64
C TRP A 562 26.95 -24.47 18.48
N TYR A 563 26.20 -23.51 17.95
CA TYR A 563 25.87 -22.23 18.58
C TYR A 563 24.37 -21.97 18.45
N TYR A 564 23.82 -21.12 19.29
CA TYR A 564 22.42 -20.72 19.21
C TYR A 564 22.28 -19.20 19.16
N PHE A 565 21.46 -18.72 18.24
CA PHE A 565 21.13 -17.30 18.06
C PHE A 565 19.67 -17.05 18.43
N GLN A 566 19.41 -15.99 19.19
CA GLN A 566 18.07 -15.58 19.60
C GLN A 566 17.25 -15.10 18.39
N SER A 567 15.95 -14.81 18.56
CA SER A 567 15.06 -14.36 17.47
C SER A 567 15.50 -13.04 16.81
N TRP A 568 16.16 -12.18 17.58
CA TRP A 568 16.76 -10.92 17.09
C TRP A 568 18.23 -11.09 16.64
N GLY A 569 18.74 -12.33 16.60
CA GLY A 569 20.03 -12.68 15.99
C GLY A 569 21.25 -12.69 16.91
N GLY A 570 21.14 -12.25 18.17
CA GLY A 570 22.26 -12.28 19.11
C GLY A 570 22.59 -13.69 19.60
N MET A 571 23.88 -14.00 19.73
CA MET A 571 24.40 -15.27 20.22
C MET A 571 24.04 -15.47 21.70
N GLN A 572 23.43 -16.61 22.01
CA GLN A 572 23.12 -17.03 23.37
C GLN A 572 24.35 -17.62 24.06
N THR A 573 24.50 -17.34 25.35
CA THR A 573 25.44 -18.02 26.25
C THR A 573 24.72 -18.50 27.51
N GLY A 574 25.35 -19.43 28.24
CA GLY A 574 24.78 -20.05 29.43
C GLY A 574 23.70 -21.08 29.12
N TRP A 575 22.80 -21.29 30.08
CA TRP A 575 21.71 -22.25 29.95
C TRP A 575 20.66 -21.79 28.93
N LEU A 576 20.27 -22.71 28.05
CA LEU A 576 19.24 -22.52 27.02
C LEU A 576 18.18 -23.61 27.17
N ASN A 577 16.92 -23.22 27.33
CA ASN A 577 15.79 -24.12 27.16
C ASN A 577 15.23 -23.95 25.75
N ASN A 578 15.44 -24.95 24.90
CA ASN A 578 14.87 -25.00 23.57
C ASN A 578 13.85 -26.13 23.51
N ASN A 579 12.56 -25.76 23.42
CA ASN A 579 11.42 -26.68 23.33
C ASN A 579 11.39 -27.77 24.41
N GLY A 580 11.67 -27.40 25.67
CA GLY A 580 11.63 -28.30 26.82
C GLY A 580 12.91 -29.09 27.06
N THR A 581 13.92 -28.93 26.20
CA THR A 581 15.25 -29.52 26.39
C THR A 581 16.26 -28.45 26.80
N TRP A 582 17.02 -28.74 27.85
CA TRP A 582 18.08 -27.85 28.33
C TRP A 582 19.40 -28.13 27.64
N TYR A 583 20.11 -27.07 27.27
CA TYR A 583 21.46 -27.09 26.71
C TYR A 583 22.31 -26.09 27.48
N TYR A 584 23.62 -26.27 27.45
CA TYR A 584 24.55 -25.29 28.00
C TYR A 584 25.48 -24.77 26.91
N LEU A 585 25.44 -23.46 26.68
CA LEU A 585 26.35 -22.75 25.78
C LEU A 585 27.44 -22.10 26.62
N GLN A 586 28.70 -22.37 26.29
CA GLN A 586 29.84 -21.83 27.01
C GLN A 586 29.90 -20.30 26.88
N SER A 587 30.79 -19.64 27.62
CA SER A 587 30.94 -18.17 27.58
C SER A 587 31.27 -17.62 26.19
N TRP A 588 31.87 -18.43 25.33
CA TRP A 588 32.16 -18.12 23.93
C TRP A 588 31.08 -18.64 22.95
N GLY A 589 29.94 -19.11 23.46
CA GLY A 589 28.74 -19.50 22.69
C GLY A 589 28.65 -20.97 22.29
N GLY A 590 29.77 -21.71 22.30
CA GLY A 590 29.78 -23.10 21.86
C GLY A 590 29.03 -24.04 22.80
N MET A 591 28.22 -24.92 22.22
CA MET A 591 27.45 -25.94 22.93
C MET A 591 28.37 -26.93 23.65
N LYS A 592 28.16 -27.10 24.96
CA LYS A 592 28.88 -28.07 25.78
C LYS A 592 28.26 -29.45 25.64
N THR A 593 29.12 -30.46 25.52
CA THR A 593 28.79 -31.89 25.68
C THR A 593 29.62 -32.49 26.81
N GLY A 594 29.18 -33.62 27.35
CA GLY A 594 29.76 -34.30 28.51
C GLY A 594 29.51 -33.57 29.83
N TRP A 595 30.36 -33.83 30.81
CA TRP A 595 30.24 -33.25 32.15
C TRP A 595 30.45 -31.72 32.15
N LEU A 596 29.61 -31.04 32.93
CA LEU A 596 29.63 -29.61 33.21
C LEU A 596 29.57 -29.39 34.73
N ASN A 597 30.49 -28.60 35.27
CA ASN A 597 30.36 -28.05 36.61
C ASN A 597 29.91 -26.59 36.49
N ASP A 598 28.71 -26.30 36.99
CA ASP A 598 28.18 -24.95 37.06
C ASP A 598 27.94 -24.59 38.54
N ASN A 599 28.78 -23.69 39.06
CA ASN A 599 28.74 -23.22 40.45
C ASN A 599 28.71 -24.35 41.51
N GLY A 600 29.49 -25.41 41.31
CA GLY A 600 29.62 -26.53 42.25
C GLY A 600 28.61 -27.67 42.03
N ASN A 601 27.62 -27.48 41.16
CA ASN A 601 26.71 -28.53 40.74
C ASN A 601 27.21 -29.18 39.45
N TRP A 602 27.18 -30.52 39.41
CA TRP A 602 27.54 -31.27 38.21
C TRP A 602 26.31 -31.61 37.38
N TYR A 603 26.44 -31.48 36.06
CA TYR A 603 25.44 -31.81 35.06
C TYR A 603 26.10 -32.65 33.97
N TYR A 604 25.32 -33.47 33.26
CA TYR A 604 25.81 -34.17 32.07
C TYR A 604 25.02 -33.74 30.84
N LEU A 605 25.71 -33.24 29.82
CA LEU A 605 25.14 -32.90 28.54
C LEU A 605 25.44 -34.05 27.57
N GLN A 606 24.42 -34.61 26.94
CA GLN A 606 24.57 -35.74 26.02
C GLN A 606 25.41 -35.36 24.79
N SER A 607 25.77 -36.33 23.94
CA SER A 607 26.59 -36.09 22.74
C SER A 607 25.96 -35.10 21.75
N TRP A 608 24.63 -35.01 21.72
CA TRP A 608 23.86 -34.03 20.94
C TRP A 608 23.53 -32.74 21.73
N GLY A 609 24.04 -32.60 22.97
CA GLY A 609 24.02 -31.36 23.77
C GLY A 609 22.92 -31.25 24.82
N GLY A 610 21.87 -32.07 24.75
CA GLY A 610 20.78 -32.00 25.71
C GLY A 610 21.18 -32.47 27.11
N MET A 611 20.67 -31.80 28.14
CA MET A 611 20.92 -32.11 29.53
C MET A 611 20.26 -33.44 29.92
N GLN A 612 21.06 -34.35 30.49
CA GLN A 612 20.58 -35.64 30.94
C GLN A 612 19.83 -35.51 32.27
N THR A 613 18.77 -36.32 32.41
CA THR A 613 18.07 -36.55 33.67
C THR A 613 17.94 -38.06 33.90
N GLY A 614 17.77 -38.46 35.15
CA GLY A 614 17.68 -39.86 35.53
C GLY A 614 19.03 -40.60 35.52
N TRP A 615 18.95 -41.93 35.47
CA TRP A 615 20.12 -42.80 35.44
C TRP A 615 20.78 -42.83 34.07
N PHE A 616 22.11 -42.76 34.03
CA PHE A 616 22.88 -42.95 32.80
C PHE A 616 24.23 -43.61 33.05
N ASN A 617 24.77 -44.25 32.02
CA ASN A 617 26.07 -44.90 32.06
C ASN A 617 27.09 -44.09 31.24
N ASP A 618 28.18 -43.69 31.88
CA ASP A 618 29.33 -43.04 31.25
C ASP A 618 30.52 -43.99 31.35
N ASN A 619 30.87 -44.63 30.23
CA ASN A 619 32.00 -45.57 30.11
C ASN A 619 32.06 -46.65 31.22
N GLY A 620 30.93 -47.30 31.49
CA GLY A 620 30.85 -48.40 32.46
C GLY A 620 30.54 -47.97 33.89
N THR A 621 30.51 -46.67 34.18
CA THR A 621 30.12 -46.14 35.50
C THR A 621 28.72 -45.53 35.42
N TRP A 622 27.85 -45.86 36.37
CA TRP A 622 26.49 -45.30 36.43
C TRP A 622 26.42 -44.07 37.33
N TYR A 623 25.62 -43.10 36.91
CA TYR A 623 25.34 -41.86 37.63
C TYR A 623 23.85 -41.56 37.57
N TYR A 624 23.36 -40.74 38.49
CA TYR A 624 21.99 -40.24 38.49
C TYR A 624 21.95 -38.70 38.50
N LEU A 625 21.20 -38.11 37.57
CA LEU A 625 20.89 -36.68 37.55
C LEU A 625 19.42 -36.50 37.98
N TYR A 626 19.15 -35.57 38.89
CA TYR A 626 17.79 -35.22 39.26
C TYR A 626 17.01 -34.58 38.09
N SER A 627 15.71 -34.33 38.26
CA SER A 627 14.87 -33.71 37.22
C SER A 627 15.33 -32.31 36.80
N ASN A 628 16.05 -31.60 37.68
CA ASN A 628 16.70 -30.33 37.37
C ASN A 628 18.11 -30.49 36.78
N GLY A 629 18.54 -31.72 36.49
CA GLY A 629 19.83 -32.06 35.88
C GLY A 629 21.01 -32.14 36.83
N VAL A 630 20.86 -31.79 38.11
CA VAL A 630 21.97 -31.83 39.08
C VAL A 630 22.32 -33.28 39.42
N MET A 631 23.61 -33.60 39.39
CA MET A 631 24.14 -34.91 39.73
C MET A 631 23.97 -35.19 41.22
N ALA A 632 23.42 -36.36 41.54
CA ALA A 632 23.37 -36.87 42.89
C ALA A 632 24.77 -37.36 43.33
N ALA A 633 25.23 -36.89 44.48
CA ALA A 633 26.51 -37.29 45.08
C ALA A 633 26.36 -37.46 46.60
N ASN A 634 27.14 -38.37 47.20
CA ASN A 634 27.09 -38.69 48.64
C ASN A 634 25.67 -39.00 49.14
N THR A 635 24.92 -39.80 48.39
CA THR A 635 23.49 -40.07 48.67
C THR A 635 23.06 -41.44 48.15
N VAL A 636 21.80 -41.80 48.42
CA VAL A 636 21.16 -43.03 47.94
C VAL A 636 19.99 -42.66 47.04
N VAL A 637 19.96 -43.19 45.82
CA VAL A 637 18.86 -43.01 44.87
C VAL A 637 18.29 -44.37 44.52
N ASN A 638 16.99 -44.59 44.76
CA ASN A 638 16.30 -45.86 44.46
C ASN A 638 16.99 -47.12 45.03
N GLY A 639 17.65 -47.00 46.18
CA GLY A 639 18.39 -48.09 46.83
C GLY A 639 19.84 -48.28 46.38
N TYR A 640 20.35 -47.44 45.47
CA TYR A 640 21.73 -47.48 44.98
C TYR A 640 22.58 -46.37 45.61
N ASN A 641 23.74 -46.72 46.15
CA ASN A 641 24.65 -45.78 46.82
C ASN A 641 25.52 -45.03 45.78
N LEU A 642 25.53 -43.70 45.84
CA LEU A 642 26.37 -42.85 45.00
C LEU A 642 27.47 -42.19 45.83
N SER A 643 28.71 -42.35 45.38
CA SER A 643 29.90 -41.78 46.03
C SER A 643 29.98 -40.24 45.90
N ALA A 644 31.06 -39.65 46.43
CA ALA A 644 31.30 -38.20 46.32
C ALA A 644 31.48 -37.71 44.87
N SER A 645 31.89 -38.59 43.95
CA SER A 645 31.95 -38.29 42.51
C SER A 645 30.63 -38.54 41.78
N GLY A 646 29.59 -38.99 42.49
CA GLY A 646 28.29 -39.38 41.93
C GLY A 646 28.26 -40.77 41.27
N ALA A 647 29.40 -41.48 41.25
CA ALA A 647 29.47 -42.83 40.72
C ALA A 647 28.74 -43.84 41.63
N TRP A 648 27.93 -44.71 41.03
CA TRP A 648 27.32 -45.86 41.70
C TRP A 648 28.38 -46.86 42.13
N VAL A 649 28.35 -47.24 43.41
CA VAL A 649 29.27 -48.20 44.06
C VAL A 649 28.58 -49.44 44.60
#